data_AF-Q884E6-F1
#
_entry.id   AF-Q884E6-F1
#
_cell.length_a   1.000
_cell.length_b   1.000
_cell.length_c   1.000
_cell.angle_alpha   90.00
_cell.angle_beta   90.00
_cell.angle_gamma   90.00
#
_symmetry.space_group_name_H-M   'P 1'
#
loop_
_entity.id
_entity.type
_entity.pdbx_description
1 polymer ?
#
loop_
_entity_poly.entity_id
_entity_poly.type
_entity_poly.pdbx_seq_one_letter_code
_entity_poly.pdbx_strand_id
1 'polypeptide(L)'
;MDFALFPIPSCAGLAERDGLSYAQQRMWFLWQLDPHSAAYNLPMSVCLNGPLELPLLERAFSALVERHESLRTTFGQEGDRTFQRVAPPAPVNIRLIDLSPLPPQQRWSNARQAMAEQSAQTFDLQRGPLFTVQVLRLAEQEHLLLLNLHHMITDGWSMNVLIDEWLRGYDALLGGKPLPFQPLAVQYRDYAVWQRSWLEAGEQERQLDYWRKHLGEEHPVLELPTDRPYPALPSHEGARLELALAPELLRNLKILAQRQGVTLFVVLLATFKSLLHRYSGQTDIRVGGLIANRTRSETEGLIGCFINTQVLRSEVTAQTRFVDLLHTVRDASTGAQAHQELPFDAIIDALQPERSQSHNPLFQVMFNHQPVVADLLDKQLSGGLRVANLSAEQQALAQRSHAAASDLMLATSGEGEQLNAAFTYATDIFDQPTIARLAAHWRNLLTSVCADPLQTIAELSMLSADERTHLLAVDSAIKADTTTPAHRQFEAQVQRTPDALALILAGESPSPSLTYCELNERSNRLAWQLREQGVGPDVLVGVALGRSLDMPVALLAVLKAGGAYVPLDLSAPSERLRHVLQDSGLKRLLTHSEQRPTLPELAGIQCLCIDQMNSEAASAENPVVDIDPAHLAYVIYTSGSTGRPKGVAISHGALAEFVTLGADYSDLREGDRVLQFATQSFDGFVEQFYPPLCRGAAVVLRDERLWDSATFHHAIVEHGVTLADLPAAYWLTLVQDFAASPPVHYGALRQIHVGGEAMAVEGLRLWQHAGLGHVRLLNTYGPTEATVVSSIHDCSALTPEQVSWRGVPIGKGLAGRRLYVLDDQLNLLPQGALGELYIGGPGLARGYHAQPGLSAERFVADPFVAGERLYRTGDRARLRADGAIEYIGRVDHQVKIRGFRIELGEIESRLQQCTGVREAVVLAVALAGSAQLVAYVVPSVVANSDTEQMALRRRIKGQLQASLPDYMVPTHLLLLAQLPLTPSGKLDRKALPAPDSSQLQARYRAPHSEVEICLAAIWQEVLHAQQVGLDDHFFELGGHSLLAAQVIARIKTRLGVSLPLRVLFEKPLLGELAAEVALLTDNATDNDWSDMDQFMDSLEEFGA
;
A
#
# COMPACT_ATOMS: atom_id res chain seq x y z
N MET A 1 31.42 19.85 37.12
CA MET A 1 32.70 19.18 36.82
C MET A 1 32.40 18.19 35.72
N ASP A 2 33.16 18.22 34.64
CA ASP A 2 32.99 17.24 33.57
C ASP A 2 33.67 15.93 33.99
N PHE A 3 32.86 14.99 34.51
CA PHE A 3 33.35 13.67 34.93
C PHE A 3 33.89 12.84 33.75
N ALA A 4 33.60 13.24 32.50
CA ALA A 4 34.16 12.61 31.31
C ALA A 4 35.67 12.89 31.12
N LEU A 5 36.23 13.88 31.83
CA LEU A 5 37.68 14.18 31.80
C LEU A 5 38.49 13.46 32.89
N PHE A 6 37.83 12.75 33.82
CA PHE A 6 38.52 11.97 34.85
C PHE A 6 38.87 10.57 34.33
N PRO A 7 40.08 10.06 34.64
CA PRO A 7 40.50 8.72 34.22
C PRO A 7 39.57 7.66 34.80
N ILE A 8 39.38 6.55 34.07
CA ILE A 8 38.62 5.41 34.58
C ILE A 8 39.33 4.90 35.84
N PRO A 9 38.70 4.95 37.03
CA PRO A 9 39.36 4.48 38.23
C PRO A 9 39.54 2.96 38.16
N SER A 10 40.71 2.48 38.58
CA SER A 10 40.89 1.06 38.82
C SER A 10 40.13 0.68 40.09
N CYS A 11 39.01 -0.03 39.94
CA CYS A 11 38.10 -0.38 41.04
C CYS A 11 38.59 -1.58 41.87
N ALA A 12 39.90 -1.72 42.09
CA ALA A 12 40.48 -2.86 42.78
C ALA A 12 39.92 -3.03 44.21
N GLY A 13 39.13 -4.10 44.43
CA GLY A 13 38.65 -4.52 45.75
C GLY A 13 37.21 -4.12 46.14
N LEU A 14 36.42 -3.50 45.26
CA LEU A 14 35.02 -3.13 45.54
C LEU A 14 34.04 -4.26 45.15
N ALA A 15 33.03 -4.55 45.98
CA ALA A 15 31.95 -5.50 45.65
C ALA A 15 31.00 -5.02 44.52
N GLU A 16 31.12 -3.74 44.13
CA GLU A 16 30.44 -3.12 42.99
C GLU A 16 31.09 -3.51 41.64
N ARG A 17 32.25 -4.19 41.66
CA ARG A 17 33.07 -4.51 40.46
C ARG A 17 32.49 -5.55 39.51
N ASP A 18 31.41 -6.19 39.89
CA ASP A 18 30.85 -7.32 39.12
C ASP A 18 29.66 -6.89 38.25
N GLY A 19 29.23 -5.63 38.25
CA GLY A 19 28.10 -5.18 37.43
C GLY A 19 28.33 -5.31 35.91
N LEU A 20 27.27 -5.60 35.15
CA LEU A 20 27.32 -5.63 33.68
C LEU A 20 27.27 -4.19 33.14
N SER A 21 28.01 -3.94 32.05
CA SER A 21 27.76 -2.74 31.23
C SER A 21 26.36 -2.82 30.61
N TYR A 22 25.84 -1.71 30.09
CA TYR A 22 24.53 -1.74 29.43
C TYR A 22 24.52 -2.62 28.17
N ALA A 23 25.61 -2.62 27.40
CA ALA A 23 25.74 -3.49 26.22
C ALA A 23 25.72 -4.97 26.62
N GLN A 24 26.42 -5.33 27.71
CA GLN A 24 26.36 -6.67 28.27
C GLN A 24 24.98 -7.03 28.83
N GLN A 25 24.31 -6.10 29.52
CA GLN A 25 22.97 -6.34 30.06
C GLN A 25 21.96 -6.66 28.94
N ARG A 26 22.06 -5.98 27.79
CA ARG A 26 21.26 -6.28 26.60
C ARG A 26 21.57 -7.67 26.04
N MET A 27 22.85 -7.99 25.85
CA MET A 27 23.27 -9.31 25.34
C MET A 27 22.84 -10.45 26.28
N TRP A 28 22.89 -10.22 27.60
CA TRP A 28 22.39 -11.16 28.59
C TRP A 28 20.88 -11.41 28.44
N PHE A 29 20.09 -10.35 28.28
CA PHE A 29 18.65 -10.46 28.05
C PHE A 29 18.33 -11.23 26.75
N LEU A 30 19.02 -10.91 25.65
CA LEU A 30 18.84 -11.59 24.37
C LEU A 30 19.20 -13.08 24.45
N TRP A 31 20.27 -13.42 25.17
CA TRP A 31 20.63 -14.81 25.43
C TRP A 31 19.60 -15.53 26.33
N GLN A 32 18.97 -14.84 27.29
CA GLN A 32 17.90 -15.44 28.10
C GLN A 32 16.64 -15.76 27.27
N LEU A 33 16.37 -14.98 26.21
CA LEU A 33 15.25 -15.23 25.30
C LEU A 33 15.50 -16.45 24.40
N ASP A 34 16.73 -16.61 23.89
CA ASP A 34 17.14 -17.78 23.10
C ASP A 34 18.59 -18.19 23.40
N PRO A 35 18.81 -19.07 24.41
CA PRO A 35 20.15 -19.52 24.80
C PRO A 35 20.85 -20.39 23.75
N HIS A 36 20.10 -20.84 22.72
CA HIS A 36 20.62 -21.68 21.65
C HIS A 36 20.90 -20.89 20.36
N SER A 37 20.74 -19.57 20.39
CA SER A 37 21.04 -18.71 19.25
C SER A 37 22.55 -18.57 19.02
N ALA A 38 22.96 -18.65 17.75
CA ALA A 38 24.30 -18.28 17.30
C ALA A 38 24.35 -16.85 16.73
N ALA A 39 23.25 -16.08 16.79
CA ALA A 39 23.12 -14.78 16.14
C ALA A 39 24.12 -13.72 16.64
N TYR A 40 24.65 -13.88 17.86
CA TYR A 40 25.60 -12.97 18.50
C TYR A 40 27.03 -13.55 18.57
N ASN A 41 27.33 -14.52 17.72
CA ASN A 41 28.69 -15.00 17.53
C ASN A 41 29.46 -14.11 16.55
N LEU A 42 30.75 -13.92 16.81
CA LEU A 42 31.69 -13.24 15.92
C LEU A 42 32.72 -14.25 15.39
N PRO A 43 32.36 -15.07 14.39
CA PRO A 43 33.29 -15.98 13.75
C PRO A 43 34.29 -15.22 12.87
N MET A 44 35.52 -15.71 12.84
CA MET A 44 36.60 -15.18 12.01
C MET A 44 37.48 -16.32 11.52
N SER A 45 38.02 -16.20 10.30
CA SER A 45 38.87 -17.23 9.70
C SER A 45 40.04 -16.60 8.97
N VAL A 46 41.23 -17.17 9.14
CA VAL A 46 42.49 -16.63 8.64
C VAL A 46 43.35 -17.75 8.04
N CYS A 47 43.90 -17.52 6.85
CA CYS A 47 44.81 -18.46 6.20
C CYS A 47 46.21 -18.34 6.79
N LEU A 48 46.82 -19.48 7.12
CA LEU A 48 48.19 -19.57 7.61
C LEU A 48 49.00 -20.45 6.65
N ASN A 49 49.88 -19.82 5.87
CA ASN A 49 50.68 -20.45 4.82
C ASN A 49 52.15 -20.51 5.24
N GLY A 50 52.69 -21.71 5.44
CA GLY A 50 54.05 -21.95 5.91
C GLY A 50 54.12 -22.89 7.11
N PRO A 51 55.30 -23.02 7.75
CA PRO A 51 55.47 -23.87 8.93
C PRO A 51 54.73 -23.30 10.14
N LEU A 52 53.86 -24.11 10.75
CA LEU A 52 53.04 -23.73 11.90
C LEU A 52 53.47 -24.46 13.17
N GLU A 53 53.97 -23.70 14.15
CA GLU A 53 54.32 -24.21 15.48
C GLU A 53 53.12 -24.09 16.44
N LEU A 54 52.31 -25.14 16.53
CA LEU A 54 51.08 -25.16 17.34
C LEU A 54 51.31 -24.85 18.83
N PRO A 55 52.36 -25.39 19.52
CA PRO A 55 52.58 -25.08 20.94
C PRO A 55 52.90 -23.60 21.18
N LEU A 56 53.55 -22.92 20.22
CA LEU A 56 53.81 -21.48 20.32
C LEU A 56 52.52 -20.68 20.08
N LEU A 57 51.62 -21.18 19.25
CA LEU A 57 50.32 -20.57 18.97
C LEU A 57 49.42 -20.62 20.22
N GLU A 58 49.37 -21.78 20.88
CA GLU A 58 48.67 -21.98 22.15
C GLU A 58 49.21 -21.05 23.25
N ARG A 59 50.55 -20.90 23.34
CA ARG A 59 51.18 -19.96 24.27
C ARG A 59 50.82 -18.50 23.98
N ALA A 60 50.76 -18.11 22.71
CA ALA A 60 50.38 -16.75 22.32
C ALA A 60 48.93 -16.44 22.74
N PHE A 61 47.97 -17.32 22.45
CA PHE A 61 46.58 -17.13 22.87
C PHE A 61 46.39 -17.21 24.39
N SER A 62 47.12 -18.10 25.08
CA SER A 62 47.08 -18.19 26.54
C SER A 62 47.53 -16.88 27.20
N ALA A 63 48.54 -16.21 26.64
CA ALA A 63 48.98 -14.90 27.11
C ALA A 63 47.92 -13.79 26.90
N LEU A 64 47.11 -13.89 25.84
CA LEU A 64 45.99 -12.96 25.64
C LEU A 64 44.87 -13.19 26.65
N VAL A 65 44.54 -14.44 26.95
CA VAL A 65 43.56 -14.80 27.99
C VAL A 65 44.01 -14.35 29.38
N GLU A 66 45.32 -14.42 29.66
CA GLU A 66 45.89 -13.88 30.89
C GLU A 66 45.76 -12.34 30.95
N ARG A 67 46.13 -11.68 29.85
CA ARG A 67 46.13 -10.22 29.69
C ARG A 67 44.74 -9.58 29.77
N HIS A 68 43.75 -10.18 29.11
CA HIS A 68 42.39 -9.63 28.99
C HIS A 68 41.40 -10.44 29.81
N GLU A 69 40.89 -9.85 30.90
CA GLU A 69 39.92 -10.51 31.77
C GLU A 69 38.63 -10.91 31.03
N SER A 70 38.22 -10.15 30.01
CA SER A 70 37.02 -10.40 29.22
C SER A 70 36.99 -11.80 28.59
N LEU A 71 38.14 -12.31 28.12
CA LEU A 71 38.24 -13.62 27.47
C LEU A 71 38.01 -14.81 28.42
N ARG A 72 38.04 -14.57 29.74
CA ARG A 72 37.83 -15.56 30.80
C ARG A 72 36.68 -15.17 31.75
N THR A 73 35.77 -14.33 31.26
CA THR A 73 34.60 -13.87 32.02
C THR A 73 33.35 -14.67 31.64
N THR A 74 32.60 -15.10 32.65
CA THR A 74 31.24 -15.65 32.52
C THR A 74 30.24 -14.76 33.26
N PHE A 75 28.94 -15.01 33.10
CA PHE A 75 27.88 -14.13 33.56
C PHE A 75 26.83 -14.90 34.36
N GLY A 76 26.24 -14.24 35.35
CA GLY A 76 25.23 -14.86 36.21
C GLY A 76 24.21 -13.85 36.72
N GLN A 77 23.18 -14.39 37.36
CA GLN A 77 22.13 -13.61 37.99
C GLN A 77 21.81 -14.21 39.37
N GLU A 78 21.76 -13.36 40.39
CA GLU A 78 21.32 -13.69 41.75
C GLU A 78 20.21 -12.71 42.14
N GLY A 79 18.96 -13.20 42.17
CA GLY A 79 17.78 -12.34 42.29
C GLY A 79 17.67 -11.36 41.11
N ASP A 80 17.52 -10.07 41.40
CA ASP A 80 17.45 -9.02 40.38
C ASP A 80 18.84 -8.51 39.93
N ARG A 81 19.92 -8.98 40.57
CA ARG A 81 21.28 -8.51 40.29
C ARG A 81 21.98 -9.43 39.29
N THR A 82 22.38 -8.88 38.15
CA THR A 82 23.29 -9.54 37.20
C THR A 82 24.74 -9.24 37.55
N PHE A 83 25.63 -10.19 37.32
CA PHE A 83 27.06 -10.05 37.62
C PHE A 83 27.98 -10.77 36.63
N GLN A 84 29.24 -10.31 36.57
CA GLN A 84 30.35 -10.89 35.82
C GLN A 84 31.23 -11.71 36.76
N ARG A 85 31.73 -12.86 36.32
CA ARG A 85 32.66 -13.72 37.06
C ARG A 85 33.91 -13.95 36.22
N VAL A 86 35.03 -13.42 36.69
CA VAL A 86 36.33 -13.59 36.03
C VAL A 86 37.04 -14.83 36.58
N ALA A 87 37.23 -15.85 35.75
CA ALA A 87 37.98 -17.06 36.12
C ALA A 87 39.49 -16.78 36.20
N PRO A 88 40.28 -17.56 36.95
CA PRO A 88 41.75 -17.47 36.88
C PRO A 88 42.25 -17.78 35.45
N PRO A 89 43.41 -17.25 35.01
CA PRO A 89 43.98 -17.58 33.71
C PRO A 89 44.17 -19.09 33.54
N ALA A 90 43.79 -19.61 32.38
CA ALA A 90 43.95 -21.01 32.02
C ALA A 90 44.61 -21.14 30.63
N PRO A 91 45.38 -22.21 30.36
CA PRO A 91 45.93 -22.46 29.04
C PRO A 91 44.83 -22.62 27.98
N VAL A 92 45.04 -22.04 26.80
CA VAL A 92 44.18 -22.22 25.63
C VAL A 92 44.61 -23.47 24.89
N ASN A 93 43.71 -24.45 24.80
CA ASN A 93 43.92 -25.67 24.01
C ASN A 93 43.37 -25.45 22.60
N ILE A 94 44.22 -25.57 21.57
CA ILE A 94 43.79 -25.39 20.18
C ILE A 94 43.43 -26.75 19.60
N ARG A 95 42.18 -26.91 19.14
CA ARG A 95 41.76 -28.13 18.45
C ARG A 95 42.35 -28.15 17.04
N LEU A 96 43.27 -29.07 16.77
CA LEU A 96 43.79 -29.35 15.42
C LEU A 96 42.92 -30.41 14.73
N ILE A 97 42.39 -30.08 13.55
CA ILE A 97 41.68 -31.02 12.67
C ILE A 97 42.52 -31.20 11.41
N ASP A 98 43.04 -32.40 11.19
CA ASP A 98 43.86 -32.71 10.02
C ASP A 98 42.99 -33.17 8.84
N LEU A 99 42.82 -32.28 7.86
CA LEU A 99 42.10 -32.55 6.60
C LEU A 99 43.05 -32.93 5.45
N SER A 100 44.37 -32.89 5.67
CA SER A 100 45.36 -33.25 4.66
C SER A 100 45.26 -34.69 4.13
N PRO A 101 44.75 -35.70 4.90
CA PRO A 101 44.50 -37.04 4.36
C PRO A 101 43.38 -37.11 3.32
N LEU A 102 42.49 -36.12 3.25
CA LEU A 102 41.38 -36.11 2.30
C LEU A 102 41.87 -35.75 0.87
N PRO A 103 41.15 -36.18 -0.19
CA PRO A 103 41.40 -35.72 -1.55
C PRO A 103 41.33 -34.18 -1.65
N PRO A 104 42.17 -33.51 -2.45
CA PRO A 104 42.21 -32.04 -2.54
C PRO A 104 40.85 -31.37 -2.75
N GLN A 105 39.99 -31.97 -3.59
CA GLN A 105 38.63 -31.49 -3.88
C GLN A 105 37.69 -31.54 -2.66
N GLN A 106 37.96 -32.39 -1.68
CA GLN A 106 37.15 -32.56 -0.46
C GLN A 106 37.68 -31.75 0.72
N ARG A 107 38.94 -31.29 0.70
CA ARG A 107 39.53 -30.56 1.83
C ARG A 107 38.82 -29.25 2.10
N TRP A 108 38.61 -28.45 1.05
CA TRP A 108 37.93 -27.16 1.16
C TRP A 108 36.43 -27.28 1.43
N SER A 109 35.76 -28.33 0.94
CA SER A 109 34.36 -28.57 1.28
C SER A 109 34.17 -28.93 2.75
N ASN A 110 35.08 -29.73 3.31
CA ASN A 110 35.10 -30.06 4.75
C ASN A 110 35.55 -28.86 5.61
N ALA A 111 36.52 -28.06 5.13
CA ALA A 111 36.92 -26.83 5.81
C ALA A 111 35.76 -25.85 5.94
N ARG A 112 34.98 -25.68 4.86
CA ARG A 112 33.74 -24.90 4.88
C ARG A 112 32.72 -25.44 5.89
N GLN A 113 32.54 -26.76 5.94
CA GLN A 113 31.63 -27.36 6.92
C GLN A 113 32.10 -27.05 8.35
N ALA A 114 33.40 -27.17 8.64
CA ALA A 114 33.95 -26.83 9.94
C ALA A 114 33.79 -25.33 10.29
N MET A 115 33.94 -24.42 9.32
CA MET A 115 33.67 -22.99 9.49
C MET A 115 32.20 -22.73 9.86
N ALA A 116 31.27 -23.41 9.17
CA ALA A 116 29.84 -23.30 9.43
C ALA A 116 29.47 -23.86 10.81
N GLU A 117 29.99 -25.05 11.15
CA GLU A 117 29.80 -25.69 12.47
C GLU A 117 30.32 -24.81 13.60
N GLN A 118 31.50 -24.19 13.43
CA GLN A 118 32.03 -23.30 14.45
C GLN A 118 31.22 -22.00 14.55
N SER A 119 30.78 -21.42 13.43
CA SER A 119 29.95 -20.21 13.44
C SER A 119 28.60 -20.45 14.14
N ALA A 120 28.02 -21.63 13.94
CA ALA A 120 26.78 -22.06 14.57
C ALA A 120 26.95 -22.59 16.01
N GLN A 121 28.19 -22.64 16.54
CA GLN A 121 28.44 -23.13 17.89
C GLN A 121 27.77 -22.23 18.93
N THR A 122 26.95 -22.79 19.80
CA THR A 122 26.30 -22.05 20.88
C THR A 122 27.26 -21.85 22.06
N PHE A 123 27.10 -20.72 22.76
CA PHE A 123 27.86 -20.41 23.97
C PHE A 123 26.93 -20.36 25.19
N ASP A 124 27.29 -21.10 26.25
CA ASP A 124 26.65 -20.97 27.56
C ASP A 124 27.34 -19.83 28.33
N LEU A 125 26.66 -18.67 28.42
CA LEU A 125 27.19 -17.47 29.09
C LEU A 125 27.52 -17.68 30.57
N GLN A 126 26.94 -18.69 31.23
CA GLN A 126 27.15 -18.96 32.65
C GLN A 126 28.38 -19.83 32.91
N ARG A 127 28.70 -20.72 31.97
CA ARG A 127 29.77 -21.72 32.15
C ARG A 127 31.03 -21.40 31.36
N GLY A 128 30.89 -20.79 30.18
CA GLY A 128 32.00 -20.52 29.26
C GLY A 128 32.74 -21.80 28.82
N PRO A 129 33.92 -21.67 28.19
CA PRO A 129 34.53 -20.41 27.73
C PRO A 129 33.73 -19.77 26.60
N LEU A 130 33.79 -18.45 26.47
CA LEU A 130 33.06 -17.67 25.45
C LEU A 130 33.91 -17.32 24.22
N PHE A 131 35.02 -18.04 24.07
CA PHE A 131 36.04 -17.88 23.04
C PHE A 131 36.56 -19.28 22.67
N THR A 132 36.61 -19.58 21.36
CA THR A 132 37.18 -20.81 20.82
C THR A 132 38.22 -20.53 19.74
N VAL A 133 39.24 -21.39 19.70
CA VAL A 133 40.31 -21.38 18.71
C VAL A 133 40.45 -22.78 18.12
N GLN A 134 40.40 -22.88 16.80
CA GLN A 134 40.56 -24.15 16.07
C GLN A 134 41.53 -23.95 14.91
N VAL A 135 42.29 -24.99 14.55
CA VAL A 135 43.16 -24.99 13.37
C VAL A 135 42.79 -26.16 12.49
N LEU A 136 42.53 -25.89 11.21
CA LEU A 136 42.39 -26.91 10.19
C LEU A 136 43.70 -27.02 9.42
N ARG A 137 44.23 -28.23 9.26
CA ARG A 137 45.38 -28.48 8.38
C ARG A 137 44.90 -28.99 7.03
N LEU A 138 45.08 -28.20 5.98
CA LEU A 138 44.70 -28.53 4.59
C LEU A 138 45.85 -29.20 3.83
N ALA A 139 47.08 -28.81 4.13
CA ALA A 139 48.29 -29.44 3.61
C ALA A 139 49.42 -29.29 4.64
N GLU A 140 50.63 -29.75 4.30
CA GLU A 140 51.79 -29.66 5.19
C GLU A 140 52.10 -28.22 5.62
N GLN A 141 51.89 -27.25 4.73
CA GLN A 141 52.15 -25.82 4.95
C GLN A 141 50.91 -24.95 4.69
N GLU A 142 49.71 -25.54 4.62
CA GLU A 142 48.47 -24.80 4.37
C GLU A 142 47.51 -25.09 5.52
N HIS A 143 47.19 -24.05 6.30
CA HIS A 143 46.32 -24.16 7.46
C HIS A 143 45.27 -23.05 7.46
N LEU A 144 44.17 -23.29 8.17
CA LEU A 144 43.12 -22.32 8.41
C LEU A 144 42.91 -22.18 9.91
N LEU A 145 43.15 -20.98 10.45
CA LEU A 145 42.85 -20.63 11.83
C LEU A 145 41.42 -20.13 11.91
N LEU A 146 40.63 -20.71 12.79
CA LEU A 146 39.26 -20.34 13.02
C LEU A 146 39.05 -19.86 14.46
N LEU A 147 38.52 -18.65 14.60
CA LEU A 147 38.20 -18.01 15.88
C LEU A 147 36.70 -17.82 15.96
N ASN A 148 36.10 -18.08 17.13
CA ASN A 148 34.73 -17.68 17.40
C ASN A 148 34.60 -17.16 18.82
N LEU A 149 33.98 -15.99 18.98
CA LEU A 149 33.76 -15.32 20.26
C LEU A 149 32.32 -14.86 20.36
N HIS A 150 31.75 -14.89 21.57
CA HIS A 150 30.42 -14.31 21.80
C HIS A 150 30.48 -12.79 21.98
N HIS A 151 29.54 -12.04 21.39
CA HIS A 151 29.49 -10.57 21.45
C HIS A 151 29.39 -9.99 22.86
N MET A 152 29.06 -10.81 23.86
CA MET A 152 29.06 -10.45 25.30
C MET A 152 30.45 -10.07 25.84
N ILE A 153 31.53 -10.58 25.24
CA ILE A 153 32.91 -10.36 25.71
C ILE A 153 33.80 -9.66 24.66
N THR A 154 33.26 -9.35 23.48
CA THR A 154 34.01 -8.81 22.35
C THR A 154 33.12 -7.95 21.45
N ASP A 155 33.72 -7.20 20.54
CA ASP A 155 33.07 -6.46 19.47
C ASP A 155 33.99 -6.38 18.24
N GLY A 156 33.51 -5.77 17.15
CA GLY A 156 34.31 -5.67 15.91
C GLY A 156 35.66 -4.97 16.09
N TRP A 157 35.76 -3.99 17.01
CA TRP A 157 37.03 -3.32 17.32
C TRP A 157 37.97 -4.25 18.11
N SER A 158 37.43 -4.97 19.10
CA SER A 158 38.15 -5.95 19.91
C SER A 158 38.74 -7.07 19.06
N MET A 159 38.08 -7.45 17.97
CA MET A 159 38.63 -8.43 17.03
C MET A 159 39.92 -7.94 16.38
N ASN A 160 40.03 -6.66 16.03
CA ASN A 160 41.27 -6.08 15.50
C ASN A 160 42.39 -6.09 16.56
N VAL A 161 42.05 -5.75 17.81
CA VAL A 161 42.99 -5.79 18.94
C VAL A 161 43.48 -7.23 19.17
N LEU A 162 42.56 -8.19 19.19
CA LEU A 162 42.85 -9.61 19.36
C LEU A 162 43.81 -10.11 18.29
N ILE A 163 43.54 -9.82 17.01
CA ILE A 163 44.39 -10.21 15.88
C ILE A 163 45.79 -9.60 16.01
N ASP A 164 45.87 -8.29 16.22
CA ASP A 164 47.14 -7.59 16.26
C ASP A 164 48.01 -8.08 17.43
N GLU A 165 47.44 -8.23 18.62
CA GLU A 165 48.17 -8.75 19.78
C GLU A 165 48.57 -10.22 19.59
N TRP A 166 47.69 -11.07 19.07
CA TRP A 166 48.02 -12.46 18.75
C TRP A 166 49.19 -12.56 17.78
N LEU A 167 49.18 -11.79 16.68
CA LEU A 167 50.25 -11.79 15.69
C LEU A 167 51.58 -11.34 16.31
N ARG A 168 51.58 -10.25 17.08
CA ARG A 168 52.79 -9.76 17.75
C ARG A 168 53.34 -10.76 18.77
N GLY A 169 52.46 -11.40 19.53
CA GLY A 169 52.83 -12.43 20.50
C GLY A 169 53.43 -13.66 19.83
N TYR A 170 52.78 -14.16 18.77
CA TYR A 170 53.22 -15.34 18.05
C TYR A 170 54.55 -15.10 17.30
N ASP A 171 54.70 -13.97 16.62
CA ASP A 171 55.94 -13.57 15.94
C ASP A 171 57.12 -13.44 16.91
N ALA A 172 56.89 -12.84 18.09
CA ALA A 172 57.92 -12.75 19.13
C ALA A 172 58.37 -14.14 19.60
N LEU A 173 57.44 -15.06 19.84
CA LEU A 173 57.74 -16.43 20.25
C LEU A 173 58.48 -17.21 19.16
N LEU A 174 58.08 -17.07 17.89
CA LEU A 174 58.77 -17.67 16.73
C LEU A 174 60.22 -17.14 16.61
N GLY A 175 60.43 -15.86 16.89
CA GLY A 175 61.75 -15.25 16.93
C GLY A 175 62.56 -15.51 18.22
N GLY A 176 62.06 -16.33 19.15
CA GLY A 176 62.72 -16.61 20.43
C GLY A 176 62.77 -15.43 21.41
N LYS A 177 61.92 -14.42 21.24
CA LYS A 177 61.82 -13.22 22.07
C LYS A 177 60.74 -13.38 23.16
N PRO A 178 60.83 -12.63 24.28
CA PRO A 178 59.75 -12.58 25.25
C PRO A 178 58.49 -11.94 24.66
N LEU A 179 57.33 -12.26 25.24
CA LEU A 179 56.05 -11.66 24.84
C LEU A 179 56.06 -10.14 25.06
N PRO A 180 55.58 -9.33 24.10
CA PRO A 180 55.73 -7.86 24.14
C PRO A 180 54.63 -7.13 24.93
N PHE A 181 53.86 -7.82 25.76
CA PHE A 181 52.64 -7.29 26.37
C PHE A 181 52.91 -6.58 27.72
N GLN A 182 52.51 -5.30 27.82
CA GLN A 182 52.59 -4.50 29.06
C GLN A 182 51.24 -4.49 29.79
N PRO A 183 51.14 -4.64 31.12
CA PRO A 183 49.86 -4.67 31.84
C PRO A 183 48.90 -3.55 31.43
N LEU A 184 47.61 -3.88 31.25
CA LEU A 184 46.58 -2.89 30.90
C LEU A 184 46.28 -1.98 32.09
N ALA A 185 46.09 -0.69 31.84
CA ALA A 185 45.81 0.30 32.89
C ALA A 185 44.46 0.05 33.58
N VAL A 186 43.48 -0.45 32.82
CA VAL A 186 42.14 -0.83 33.29
C VAL A 186 41.71 -2.11 32.58
N GLN A 187 40.71 -2.79 33.13
CA GLN A 187 40.06 -3.95 32.51
C GLN A 187 38.62 -3.61 32.14
N TYR A 188 37.99 -4.42 31.28
CA TYR A 188 36.63 -4.12 30.81
C TYR A 188 35.60 -3.97 31.94
N ARG A 189 35.72 -4.75 33.03
CA ARG A 189 34.86 -4.60 34.21
C ARG A 189 34.99 -3.24 34.90
N ASP A 190 36.19 -2.63 34.87
CA ASP A 190 36.40 -1.30 35.45
C ASP A 190 35.67 -0.24 34.60
N TYR A 191 35.69 -0.40 33.27
CA TYR A 191 34.88 0.40 32.35
C TYR A 191 33.37 0.22 32.61
N ALA A 192 32.89 -1.02 32.78
CA ALA A 192 31.47 -1.31 32.98
C ALA A 192 30.91 -0.59 34.22
N VAL A 193 31.62 -0.63 35.34
CA VAL A 193 31.22 0.08 36.58
C VAL A 193 31.30 1.58 36.40
N TRP A 194 32.40 2.09 35.86
CA TRP A 194 32.58 3.53 35.62
C TRP A 194 31.45 4.09 34.74
N GLN A 195 31.09 3.38 33.65
CA GLN A 195 30.03 3.79 32.74
C GLN A 195 28.69 3.96 33.48
N ARG A 196 28.31 2.99 34.32
CA ARG A 196 27.06 3.05 35.09
C ARG A 196 27.06 4.21 36.06
N SER A 197 28.09 4.32 36.90
CA SER A 197 28.18 5.38 37.91
C SER A 197 28.17 6.78 37.28
N TRP A 198 28.82 6.94 36.13
CA TRP A 198 28.83 8.22 35.41
C TRP A 198 27.47 8.57 34.81
N LEU A 199 26.77 7.62 34.18
CA LEU A 199 25.42 7.82 33.65
C LEU A 199 24.40 8.10 34.77
N GLU A 200 24.43 7.33 35.85
CA GLU A 200 23.55 7.49 37.01
C GLU A 200 23.80 8.82 37.76
N ALA A 201 24.99 9.41 37.66
CA ALA A 201 25.34 10.70 38.25
C ALA A 201 24.75 11.93 37.53
N GLY A 202 23.82 11.73 36.59
CA GLY A 202 23.04 12.78 35.92
C GLY A 202 23.29 12.92 34.43
N GLU A 203 24.33 12.26 33.88
CA GLU A 203 24.60 12.29 32.44
C GLU A 203 23.50 11.57 31.65
N GLN A 204 22.88 10.53 32.22
CA GLN A 204 21.77 9.82 31.59
C GLN A 204 20.62 10.75 31.19
N GLU A 205 20.14 11.61 32.11
CA GLU A 205 19.02 12.51 31.82
C GLU A 205 19.40 13.55 30.77
N ARG A 206 20.63 14.08 30.82
CA ARG A 206 21.14 15.03 29.82
C ARG A 206 21.13 14.44 28.41
N GLN A 207 21.56 13.18 28.27
CA GLN A 207 21.53 12.50 26.97
C GLN A 207 20.10 12.13 26.54
N LEU A 208 19.25 11.71 27.48
CA LEU A 208 17.83 11.43 27.21
C LEU A 208 17.07 12.66 26.71
N ASP A 209 17.29 13.83 27.30
CA ASP A 209 16.69 15.08 26.86
C ASP A 209 17.04 15.42 25.41
N TYR A 210 18.30 15.18 25.01
CA TYR A 210 18.72 15.32 23.61
C TYR A 210 17.95 14.36 22.70
N TRP A 211 17.90 13.07 23.04
CA TRP A 211 17.26 12.04 22.21
C TRP A 211 15.75 12.23 22.08
N ARG A 212 15.05 12.57 23.17
CA ARG A 212 13.62 12.92 23.17
C ARG A 212 13.34 14.08 22.23
N LYS A 213 14.12 15.16 22.34
CA LYS A 213 13.98 16.33 21.48
C LYS A 213 14.30 16.03 20.02
N HIS A 214 15.33 15.23 19.76
CA HIS A 214 15.81 14.96 18.41
C HIS A 214 14.93 13.97 17.65
N LEU A 215 14.44 12.93 18.31
CA LEU A 215 13.63 11.86 17.70
C LEU A 215 12.12 12.14 17.72
N GLY A 216 11.66 13.12 18.51
CA GLY A 216 10.26 13.51 18.58
C GLY A 216 9.35 12.41 19.14
N GLU A 217 8.04 12.59 18.96
CA GLU A 217 7.01 11.66 19.46
C GLU A 217 6.56 10.66 18.38
N GLU A 218 6.73 10.99 17.10
CA GLU A 218 6.34 10.13 15.99
C GLU A 218 7.52 9.27 15.52
N HIS A 219 7.24 8.00 15.24
CA HIS A 219 8.25 6.99 14.85
C HIS A 219 7.75 6.18 13.65
N PRO A 220 7.66 6.79 12.45
CA PRO A 220 7.12 6.11 11.28
C PRO A 220 8.01 4.96 10.84
N VAL A 221 7.39 3.84 10.47
CA VAL A 221 8.07 2.71 9.81
C VAL A 221 8.45 3.14 8.39
N LEU A 222 9.70 2.89 8.01
CA LEU A 222 10.20 3.17 6.67
C LEU A 222 9.57 2.23 5.65
N GLU A 223 8.89 2.79 4.66
CA GLU A 223 8.21 2.03 3.61
C GLU A 223 9.19 1.60 2.53
N LEU A 224 9.89 0.49 2.80
CA LEU A 224 10.82 -0.14 1.86
C LEU A 224 10.08 -0.87 0.73
N PRO A 225 10.71 -1.04 -0.45
CA PRO A 225 10.16 -1.77 -1.58
C PRO A 225 10.21 -3.29 -1.34
N THR A 226 9.54 -3.77 -0.29
CA THR A 226 9.54 -5.20 0.06
C THR A 226 8.81 -6.04 -0.99
N ASP A 227 9.35 -7.24 -1.24
CA ASP A 227 8.81 -8.23 -2.17
C ASP A 227 7.71 -9.08 -1.47
N ARG A 228 7.74 -9.14 -0.14
CA ARG A 228 6.84 -9.91 0.72
C ARG A 228 6.35 -9.08 1.92
N PRO A 229 5.24 -9.47 2.60
CA PRO A 229 4.81 -8.80 3.82
C PRO A 229 5.78 -9.12 4.96
N TYR A 230 5.82 -8.27 5.97
CA TYR A 230 6.57 -8.57 7.19
C TYR A 230 6.00 -9.80 7.90
N PRO A 231 6.83 -10.76 8.32
CA PRO A 231 6.37 -11.87 9.15
C PRO A 231 6.04 -11.37 10.56
N ALA A 232 5.13 -12.06 11.26
CA ALA A 232 4.84 -11.75 12.66
C ALA A 232 6.08 -11.86 13.55
N LEU A 233 6.93 -12.87 13.28
CA LEU A 233 8.22 -13.10 13.91
C LEU A 233 9.29 -13.26 12.81
N PRO A 234 10.34 -12.43 12.79
CA PRO A 234 11.45 -12.56 11.84
C PRO A 234 12.21 -13.87 12.05
N SER A 235 12.63 -14.52 10.96
CA SER A 235 13.51 -15.70 11.02
C SER A 235 14.97 -15.33 11.34
N HIS A 236 15.34 -14.07 11.13
CA HIS A 236 16.71 -13.55 11.11
C HIS A 236 17.62 -14.18 10.04
N GLU A 237 17.06 -14.95 9.10
CA GLU A 237 17.79 -15.38 7.92
C GLU A 237 18.09 -14.19 7.01
N GLY A 238 19.34 -14.11 6.58
CA GLY A 238 19.84 -13.04 5.76
C GLY A 238 20.68 -13.52 4.59
N ALA A 239 20.69 -12.71 3.55
CA ALA A 239 21.61 -12.84 2.42
C ALA A 239 22.43 -11.56 2.28
N ARG A 240 23.55 -11.66 1.57
CA ARG A 240 24.49 -10.57 1.37
C ARG A 240 24.80 -10.39 -0.10
N LEU A 241 24.74 -9.14 -0.56
CA LEU A 241 25.09 -8.74 -1.92
C LEU A 241 26.28 -7.78 -1.88
N GLU A 242 27.41 -8.22 -2.43
CA GLU A 242 28.61 -7.40 -2.59
C GLU A 242 28.47 -6.43 -3.76
N LEU A 243 28.97 -5.21 -3.57
CA LEU A 243 28.99 -4.11 -4.53
C LEU A 243 30.41 -3.54 -4.60
N ALA A 244 31.09 -3.82 -5.71
CA ALA A 244 32.37 -3.21 -6.01
C ALA A 244 32.18 -1.77 -6.52
N LEU A 245 32.96 -0.84 -5.96
CA LEU A 245 33.02 0.55 -6.42
C LEU A 245 34.37 0.84 -7.06
N ALA A 246 34.35 1.56 -8.18
CA ALA A 246 35.59 1.90 -8.90
C ALA A 246 36.51 2.80 -8.04
N PRO A 247 37.84 2.60 -8.07
CA PRO A 247 38.80 3.43 -7.31
C PRO A 247 38.66 4.94 -7.60
N GLU A 248 38.33 5.30 -8.84
CA GLU A 248 38.09 6.68 -9.26
C GLU A 248 36.93 7.32 -8.51
N LEU A 249 35.87 6.55 -8.25
CA LEU A 249 34.70 7.02 -7.51
C LEU A 249 35.07 7.32 -6.06
N LEU A 250 35.84 6.45 -5.39
CA LEU A 250 36.33 6.72 -4.03
C LEU A 250 37.18 7.99 -3.98
N ARG A 251 38.06 8.21 -4.96
CA ARG A 251 38.88 9.43 -5.04
C ARG A 251 38.00 10.68 -5.14
N ASN A 252 36.98 10.65 -5.99
CA ASN A 252 36.06 11.77 -6.16
C ASN A 252 35.21 12.02 -4.90
N LEU A 253 34.75 10.96 -4.22
CA LEU A 253 34.03 11.06 -2.95
C LEU A 253 34.90 11.67 -1.85
N LYS A 254 36.18 11.29 -1.76
CA LYS A 254 37.14 11.90 -0.81
C LYS A 254 37.36 13.38 -1.12
N ILE A 255 37.48 13.76 -2.39
CA ILE A 255 37.59 15.17 -2.81
C ILE A 255 36.33 15.94 -2.42
N LEU A 256 35.13 15.38 -2.66
CA LEU A 256 33.86 15.99 -2.27
C LEU A 256 33.78 16.19 -0.75
N ALA A 257 34.09 15.15 0.02
CA ALA A 257 34.10 15.21 1.48
C ALA A 257 35.04 16.33 1.99
N GLN A 258 36.26 16.40 1.43
CA GLN A 258 37.24 17.43 1.78
C GLN A 258 36.75 18.84 1.43
N ARG A 259 36.17 19.04 0.23
CA ARG A 259 35.65 20.34 -0.22
C ARG A 259 34.51 20.86 0.66
N GLN A 260 33.65 19.97 1.14
CA GLN A 260 32.50 20.33 1.99
C GLN A 260 32.82 20.31 3.49
N GLY A 261 34.06 19.97 3.89
CA GLY A 261 34.46 19.89 5.29
C GLY A 261 33.68 18.80 6.08
N VAL A 262 33.39 17.68 5.43
CA VAL A 262 32.69 16.53 6.03
C VAL A 262 33.54 15.26 5.89
N THR A 263 33.17 14.20 6.61
CA THR A 263 33.85 12.90 6.50
C THR A 263 33.29 12.08 5.33
N LEU A 264 34.04 11.09 4.85
CA LEU A 264 33.54 10.14 3.85
C LEU A 264 32.27 9.41 4.35
N PHE A 265 32.21 9.07 5.65
CA PHE A 265 31.03 8.51 6.30
C PHE A 265 29.77 9.37 6.06
N VAL A 266 29.87 10.69 6.26
CA VAL A 266 28.74 11.62 6.05
C VAL A 266 28.27 11.61 4.60
N VAL A 267 29.20 11.59 3.63
CA VAL A 267 28.84 11.53 2.19
C VAL A 267 28.10 10.24 1.85
N LEU A 268 28.61 9.10 2.30
CA LEU A 268 28.01 7.79 2.04
C LEU A 268 26.63 7.67 2.70
N LEU A 269 26.50 8.11 3.96
CA LEU A 269 25.24 8.11 4.70
C LEU A 269 24.20 9.07 4.09
N ALA A 270 24.59 10.28 3.69
CA ALA A 270 23.69 11.22 3.02
C ALA A 270 23.18 10.67 1.69
N THR A 271 24.03 10.00 0.93
CA THR A 271 23.64 9.34 -0.33
C THR A 271 22.68 8.18 -0.07
N PHE A 272 22.92 7.38 0.98
CA PHE A 272 22.02 6.31 1.38
C PHE A 272 20.66 6.84 1.84
N LYS A 273 20.63 7.89 2.66
CA LYS A 273 19.38 8.58 3.05
C LYS A 273 18.61 9.14 1.86
N SER A 274 19.31 9.67 0.86
CA SER A 274 18.71 10.14 -0.39
C SER A 274 18.04 9.00 -1.16
N LEU A 275 18.69 7.83 -1.26
CA LEU A 275 18.10 6.63 -1.86
C LEU A 275 16.81 6.21 -1.14
N LEU A 276 16.85 6.13 0.19
CA LEU A 276 15.70 5.73 1.00
C LEU A 276 14.52 6.70 0.84
N HIS A 277 14.79 8.01 0.79
CA HIS A 277 13.79 9.02 0.49
C HIS A 277 13.16 8.81 -0.89
N ARG A 278 13.97 8.62 -1.94
CA ARG A 278 13.47 8.42 -3.32
C ARG A 278 12.62 7.16 -3.49
N TYR A 279 12.87 6.12 -2.68
CA TYR A 279 12.09 4.87 -2.74
C TYR A 279 10.80 4.89 -1.91
N SER A 280 10.84 5.50 -0.73
CA SER A 280 9.72 5.53 0.22
C SER A 280 8.77 6.72 0.02
N GLY A 281 9.29 7.83 -0.52
CA GLY A 281 8.62 9.13 -0.52
C GLY A 281 8.54 9.79 0.86
N GLN A 282 9.12 9.18 1.91
CA GLN A 282 9.07 9.70 3.27
C GLN A 282 10.15 10.76 3.51
N THR A 283 9.85 11.74 4.35
CA THR A 283 10.77 12.85 4.65
C THR A 283 11.58 12.62 5.92
N ASP A 284 11.02 11.94 6.93
CA ASP A 284 11.73 11.60 8.17
C ASP A 284 12.52 10.30 8.00
N ILE A 285 13.81 10.40 7.64
CA ILE A 285 14.66 9.25 7.37
C ILE A 285 15.53 8.92 8.58
N ARG A 286 15.26 7.77 9.19
CA ARG A 286 15.98 7.24 10.36
C ARG A 286 16.82 6.04 9.97
N VAL A 287 18.12 6.10 10.27
CA VAL A 287 19.08 5.03 9.97
C VAL A 287 19.81 4.65 11.25
N GLY A 288 19.85 3.36 11.56
CA GLY A 288 20.65 2.83 12.66
C GLY A 288 22.14 2.91 12.33
N GLY A 289 22.92 3.61 13.15
CA GLY A 289 24.37 3.67 13.06
C GLY A 289 25.04 2.80 14.11
N LEU A 290 26.00 1.97 13.71
CA LEU A 290 26.86 1.24 14.64
C LEU A 290 28.04 2.11 15.04
N ILE A 291 28.32 2.16 16.34
CA ILE A 291 29.48 2.88 16.88
C ILE A 291 30.34 1.98 17.76
N ALA A 292 31.65 2.22 17.74
CA ALA A 292 32.61 1.52 18.58
C ALA A 292 32.50 1.91 20.06
N ASN A 293 31.97 3.11 20.36
CA ASN A 293 31.78 3.64 21.71
C ASN A 293 33.08 3.68 22.56
N ARG A 294 34.21 3.96 21.91
CA ARG A 294 35.55 4.06 22.54
C ARG A 294 36.03 5.49 22.48
N THR A 295 35.61 6.30 23.46
CA THR A 295 35.93 7.73 23.52
C THR A 295 37.22 8.04 24.27
N ARG A 296 37.90 7.00 24.78
CA ARG A 296 39.03 7.14 25.70
C ARG A 296 40.19 6.24 25.30
N SER A 297 41.40 6.77 25.45
CA SER A 297 42.64 6.06 25.14
C SER A 297 42.79 4.75 25.91
N GLU A 298 42.32 4.71 27.16
CA GLU A 298 42.37 3.54 28.05
C GLU A 298 41.49 2.39 27.53
N THR A 299 40.50 2.69 26.69
CA THR A 299 39.59 1.71 26.10
C THR A 299 40.05 1.19 24.74
N GLU A 300 40.94 1.89 24.02
CA GLU A 300 41.34 1.54 22.65
C GLU A 300 41.97 0.14 22.54
N GLY A 301 42.77 -0.24 23.54
CA GLY A 301 43.48 -1.52 23.61
C GLY A 301 42.75 -2.63 24.37
N LEU A 302 41.48 -2.44 24.75
CA LEU A 302 40.73 -3.45 25.52
C LEU A 302 39.93 -4.39 24.62
N ILE A 303 39.84 -5.66 25.03
CA ILE A 303 38.84 -6.59 24.50
C ILE A 303 37.59 -6.53 25.37
N GLY A 304 36.42 -6.31 24.76
CA GLY A 304 35.14 -6.18 25.45
C GLY A 304 33.98 -5.77 24.54
N CYS A 305 32.76 -5.77 25.08
CA CYS A 305 31.55 -5.38 24.34
C CYS A 305 31.28 -3.87 24.49
N PHE A 306 31.82 -3.02 23.62
CA PHE A 306 31.57 -1.57 23.67
C PHE A 306 30.47 -1.13 22.71
N ILE A 307 30.14 -1.95 21.71
CA ILE A 307 29.24 -1.60 20.63
C ILE A 307 27.94 -0.98 21.13
N ASN A 308 27.53 0.10 20.49
CA ASN A 308 26.23 0.71 20.72
C ASN A 308 25.58 1.09 19.38
N THR A 309 24.28 1.34 19.41
CA THR A 309 23.48 1.70 18.25
C THR A 309 22.90 3.10 18.45
N GLN A 310 23.08 3.96 17.44
CA GLN A 310 22.51 5.30 17.42
C GLN A 310 21.44 5.42 16.34
N VAL A 311 20.47 6.30 16.56
CA VAL A 311 19.45 6.63 15.55
C VAL A 311 19.87 7.92 14.84
N LEU A 312 20.37 7.80 13.62
CA LEU A 312 20.77 8.93 12.81
C LEU A 312 19.54 9.43 12.03
N ARG A 313 18.83 10.40 12.59
CA ARG A 313 17.64 11.02 11.99
C ARG A 313 18.03 12.20 11.10
N SER A 314 17.37 12.34 9.95
CA SER A 314 17.47 13.53 9.09
C SER A 314 16.18 13.74 8.34
N GLU A 315 15.74 14.99 8.26
CA GLU A 315 14.65 15.39 7.37
C GLU A 315 15.21 15.60 5.96
N VAL A 316 14.62 14.91 4.98
CA VAL A 316 15.00 14.96 3.57
C VAL A 316 13.77 15.30 2.77
N THR A 317 13.86 16.30 1.90
CA THR A 317 12.83 16.60 0.90
C THR A 317 13.43 16.53 -0.49
N ALA A 318 12.59 16.35 -1.49
CA ALA A 318 12.98 16.38 -2.90
C ALA A 318 13.77 17.67 -3.24
N GLN A 319 13.45 18.80 -2.58
CA GLN A 319 14.02 20.12 -2.90
C GLN A 319 15.30 20.42 -2.10
N THR A 320 15.66 19.53 -1.17
CA THR A 320 16.89 19.69 -0.38
C THR A 320 18.08 19.60 -1.32
N ARG A 321 19.00 20.58 -1.31
CA ARG A 321 20.26 20.45 -2.05
C ARG A 321 21.14 19.41 -1.37
N PHE A 322 21.88 18.63 -2.13
CA PHE A 322 22.69 17.57 -1.54
C PHE A 322 23.74 18.11 -0.55
N VAL A 323 24.36 19.27 -0.85
CA VAL A 323 25.25 19.95 0.10
C VAL A 323 24.59 20.30 1.43
N ASP A 324 23.31 20.71 1.43
CA ASP A 324 22.59 21.04 2.67
C ASP A 324 22.33 19.75 3.46
N LEU A 325 22.00 18.65 2.78
CA LEU A 325 21.87 17.33 3.41
C LEU A 325 23.19 16.86 4.03
N LEU A 326 24.35 17.09 3.40
CA LEU A 326 25.65 16.75 3.99
C LEU A 326 25.87 17.45 5.33
N HIS A 327 25.51 18.73 5.43
CA HIS A 327 25.64 19.48 6.67
C HIS A 327 24.64 18.99 7.73
N THR A 328 23.38 18.74 7.36
CA THR A 328 22.38 18.16 8.27
C THR A 328 22.82 16.79 8.80
N VAL A 329 23.35 15.92 7.94
CA VAL A 329 23.84 14.60 8.34
C VAL A 329 25.10 14.72 9.21
N ARG A 330 26.01 15.64 8.90
CA ARG A 330 27.19 15.93 9.76
C ARG A 330 26.74 16.36 11.16
N ASP A 331 25.81 17.30 11.24
CA ASP A 331 25.36 17.88 12.51
C ASP A 331 24.59 16.84 13.33
N ALA A 332 23.72 16.04 12.69
CA ALA A 332 23.06 14.90 13.31
C ALA A 332 24.07 13.84 13.81
N SER A 333 25.08 13.50 13.01
CA SER A 333 26.10 12.52 13.40
C SER A 333 26.95 13.03 14.57
N THR A 334 27.31 14.31 14.56
CA THR A 334 28.10 14.94 15.63
C THR A 334 27.29 15.03 16.92
N GLY A 335 26.02 15.42 16.81
CA GLY A 335 25.09 15.46 17.94
C GLY A 335 24.88 14.07 18.54
N ALA A 336 24.68 13.05 17.71
CA ALA A 336 24.56 11.67 18.16
C ALA A 336 25.84 11.14 18.83
N GLN A 337 27.02 11.49 18.29
CA GLN A 337 28.31 11.13 18.88
C GLN A 337 28.53 11.78 20.27
N ALA A 338 28.02 13.00 20.51
CA ALA A 338 28.09 13.67 21.81
C ALA A 338 27.13 13.10 22.87
N HIS A 339 26.28 12.14 22.49
CA HIS A 339 25.29 11.47 23.35
C HIS A 339 25.28 9.95 23.09
N GLN A 340 26.47 9.38 22.88
CA GLN A 340 26.64 8.04 22.35
C GLN A 340 26.72 6.93 23.40
N GLU A 341 26.90 7.34 24.66
CA GLU A 341 27.09 6.43 25.78
C GLU A 341 25.76 5.90 26.32
N LEU A 342 24.65 6.61 26.04
CA LEU A 342 23.31 6.15 26.37
C LEU A 342 22.95 4.89 25.56
N PRO A 343 22.49 3.81 26.22
CA PRO A 343 22.12 2.59 25.53
C PRO A 343 20.88 2.79 24.66
N PHE A 344 20.85 2.11 23.49
CA PHE A 344 19.69 2.14 22.60
C PHE A 344 18.38 1.74 23.29
N ASP A 345 18.39 0.72 24.16
CA ASP A 345 17.18 0.27 24.87
C ASP A 345 16.66 1.34 25.85
N ALA A 346 17.55 2.13 26.46
CA ALA A 346 17.14 3.25 27.31
C ALA A 346 16.43 4.37 26.51
N ILE A 347 16.81 4.55 25.24
CA ILE A 347 16.11 5.47 24.32
C ILE A 347 14.70 4.93 24.00
N ILE A 348 14.58 3.62 23.72
CA ILE A 348 13.28 2.98 23.49
C ILE A 348 12.39 3.12 24.73
N ASP A 349 12.90 2.79 25.91
CA ASP A 349 12.14 2.87 27.17
C ASP A 349 11.72 4.30 27.49
N ALA A 350 12.52 5.30 27.12
CA ALA A 350 12.17 6.70 27.34
C ALA A 350 11.15 7.26 26.33
N LEU A 351 11.15 6.76 25.10
CA LEU A 351 10.25 7.21 24.02
C LEU A 351 8.93 6.43 23.98
N GLN A 352 8.91 5.19 24.50
CA GLN A 352 7.76 4.29 24.45
C GLN A 352 7.11 4.19 23.05
N PRO A 353 7.89 3.87 21.99
CA PRO A 353 7.36 3.71 20.64
C PRO A 353 6.36 2.53 20.58
N GLU A 354 5.54 2.49 19.53
CA GLU A 354 4.68 1.35 19.25
C GLU A 354 5.52 0.06 19.18
N ARG A 355 5.17 -0.92 20.02
CA ARG A 355 5.94 -2.16 20.13
C ARG A 355 5.48 -3.13 19.05
N SER A 356 6.43 -3.58 18.23
CA SER A 356 6.23 -4.61 17.22
C SER A 356 7.24 -5.74 17.43
N GLN A 357 6.80 -6.99 17.25
CA GLN A 357 7.70 -8.15 17.20
C GLN A 357 8.28 -8.36 15.79
N SER A 358 7.72 -7.69 14.78
CA SER A 358 8.06 -7.89 13.36
C SER A 358 9.20 -7.02 12.86
N HIS A 359 9.47 -5.87 13.49
CA HIS A 359 10.50 -4.93 13.06
C HIS A 359 10.97 -4.04 14.21
N ASN A 360 12.13 -3.39 14.05
CA ASN A 360 12.67 -2.47 15.04
C ASN A 360 11.84 -1.17 15.12
N PRO A 361 11.57 -0.64 16.34
CA PRO A 361 10.62 0.44 16.54
C PRO A 361 11.11 1.84 16.13
N LEU A 362 12.43 2.07 15.96
CA LEU A 362 12.98 3.41 15.70
C LEU A 362 13.63 3.56 14.31
N PHE A 363 14.04 2.45 13.69
CA PHE A 363 14.56 2.42 12.32
C PHE A 363 14.49 1.00 11.75
N GLN A 364 14.39 0.88 10.43
CA GLN A 364 14.35 -0.42 9.74
C GLN A 364 15.68 -0.76 9.06
N VAL A 365 16.49 0.26 8.79
CA VAL A 365 17.73 0.13 8.03
C VAL A 365 18.94 0.57 8.82
N MET A 366 20.08 -0.09 8.58
CA MET A 366 21.34 0.19 9.26
C MET A 366 22.43 0.62 8.28
N PHE A 367 23.36 1.44 8.76
CA PHE A 367 24.55 1.84 8.04
C PHE A 367 25.80 1.65 8.89
N ASN A 368 26.83 1.04 8.31
CA ASN A 368 28.13 0.86 8.96
C ASN A 368 29.26 1.22 7.99
N HIS A 369 30.26 1.96 8.47
CA HIS A 369 31.43 2.33 7.70
C HIS A 369 32.70 2.03 8.49
N GLN A 370 33.58 1.24 7.89
CA GLN A 370 34.90 0.91 8.44
C GLN A 370 35.96 1.61 7.58
N PRO A 371 36.56 2.72 8.06
CA PRO A 371 37.37 3.60 7.21
C PRO A 371 38.65 2.95 6.68
N VAL A 372 39.27 2.04 7.44
CA VAL A 372 40.45 1.27 7.04
C VAL A 372 40.47 -0.03 7.85
N VAL A 373 40.38 -1.19 7.20
CA VAL A 373 40.92 -2.41 7.80
C VAL A 373 42.41 -2.33 7.52
N ALA A 374 43.23 -1.99 8.52
CA ALA A 374 44.67 -2.20 8.35
C ALA A 374 44.83 -3.66 7.94
N ASP A 375 45.62 -3.95 6.91
CA ASP A 375 45.86 -5.31 6.45
C ASP A 375 46.73 -6.06 7.49
N LEU A 376 46.15 -6.23 8.68
CA LEU A 376 46.72 -6.93 9.81
C LEU A 376 46.94 -8.39 9.43
N LEU A 377 46.21 -8.87 8.42
CA LEU A 377 46.11 -10.24 8.01
C LEU A 377 46.91 -10.57 6.76
N ASP A 378 47.63 -9.65 6.09
CA ASP A 378 48.68 -9.99 5.11
C ASP A 378 50.08 -9.69 5.66
N LYS A 379 50.55 -10.54 6.57
CA LYS A 379 51.85 -10.38 7.26
C LYS A 379 52.72 -11.62 7.11
N GLN A 380 53.98 -11.37 6.79
CA GLN A 380 55.03 -12.38 6.87
C GLN A 380 55.65 -12.36 8.27
N LEU A 381 55.53 -13.46 9.00
CA LEU A 381 56.09 -13.61 10.34
C LEU A 381 57.51 -14.21 10.31
N SER A 382 58.22 -14.06 11.42
CA SER A 382 59.48 -14.73 11.72
C SER A 382 59.29 -16.24 11.58
N GLY A 383 60.23 -16.96 10.94
CA GLY A 383 60.09 -18.40 10.71
C GLY A 383 59.33 -18.80 9.44
N GLY A 384 58.90 -17.85 8.62
CA GLY A 384 58.42 -18.12 7.25
C GLY A 384 56.91 -18.36 7.13
N LEU A 385 56.13 -18.22 8.20
CA LEU A 385 54.67 -18.26 8.15
C LEU A 385 54.10 -16.94 7.59
N ARG A 386 53.33 -17.02 6.52
CA ARG A 386 52.50 -15.92 6.01
C ARG A 386 51.08 -16.07 6.53
N VAL A 387 50.61 -15.04 7.21
CA VAL A 387 49.20 -14.87 7.54
C VAL A 387 48.57 -14.13 6.37
N ALA A 388 47.43 -14.62 5.88
CA ALA A 388 46.67 -14.04 4.77
C ALA A 388 45.16 -14.05 5.07
N ASN A 389 44.43 -13.08 4.54
CA ASN A 389 42.96 -13.19 4.40
C ASN A 389 42.59 -14.35 3.47
N LEU A 390 41.38 -14.89 3.63
CA LEU A 390 40.79 -15.80 2.65
C LEU A 390 40.71 -15.10 1.29
N SER A 391 41.02 -15.82 0.20
CA SER A 391 40.84 -15.30 -1.16
C SER A 391 39.35 -15.02 -1.45
N ALA A 392 39.04 -14.17 -2.42
CA ALA A 392 37.66 -13.87 -2.79
C ALA A 392 36.84 -15.14 -3.13
N GLU A 393 37.47 -16.11 -3.80
CA GLU A 393 36.85 -17.42 -4.10
C GLU A 393 36.57 -18.23 -2.83
N GLN A 394 37.52 -18.24 -1.88
CA GLN A 394 37.37 -18.94 -0.60
C GLN A 394 36.32 -18.27 0.30
N GLN A 395 36.26 -16.94 0.32
CA GLN A 395 35.24 -16.17 1.04
C GLN A 395 33.84 -16.42 0.47
N ALA A 396 33.69 -16.36 -0.86
CA ALA A 396 32.42 -16.65 -1.53
C ALA A 396 31.93 -18.09 -1.26
N LEU A 397 32.87 -19.04 -1.12
CA LEU A 397 32.55 -20.42 -0.78
C LEU A 397 32.15 -20.60 0.70
N ALA A 398 32.65 -19.74 1.60
CA ALA A 398 32.43 -19.79 3.05
C ALA A 398 31.12 -19.12 3.54
N GLN A 399 30.58 -18.13 2.80
CA GLN A 399 29.60 -17.16 3.30
C GLN A 399 28.11 -17.44 2.93
N ARG A 400 27.63 -18.69 3.01
CA ARG A 400 26.23 -19.00 2.62
C ARG A 400 25.14 -18.75 3.69
N SER A 401 25.50 -18.41 4.93
CA SER A 401 24.53 -18.08 5.98
C SER A 401 24.91 -16.74 6.61
N HIS A 402 24.14 -15.68 6.31
CA HIS A 402 24.23 -14.42 7.04
C HIS A 402 23.04 -14.30 7.98
N ALA A 403 23.28 -13.87 9.21
CA ALA A 403 22.19 -13.41 10.07
C ALA A 403 21.85 -11.96 9.69
N ALA A 404 20.57 -11.65 9.50
CA ALA A 404 20.08 -10.29 9.31
C ALA A 404 19.44 -9.78 10.61
N ALA A 405 20.15 -8.90 11.32
CA ALA A 405 19.65 -8.26 12.54
C ALA A 405 18.71 -7.07 12.28
N SER A 406 18.62 -6.62 11.02
CA SER A 406 17.75 -5.55 10.53
C SER A 406 17.24 -5.89 9.14
N ASP A 407 16.18 -5.22 8.69
CA ASP A 407 15.58 -5.43 7.37
C ASP A 407 16.60 -5.27 6.23
N LEU A 408 17.41 -4.21 6.31
CA LEU A 408 18.48 -3.91 5.36
C LEU A 408 19.65 -3.21 6.04
N MET A 409 20.87 -3.69 5.83
CA MET A 409 22.11 -3.07 6.30
C MET A 409 23.03 -2.79 5.13
N LEU A 410 23.46 -1.53 4.99
CA LEU A 410 24.55 -1.14 4.10
C LEU A 410 25.85 -1.03 4.89
N ALA A 411 26.80 -1.91 4.60
CA ALA A 411 28.14 -1.89 5.16
C ALA A 411 29.14 -1.40 4.10
N THR A 412 30.09 -0.55 4.50
CA THR A 412 31.18 -0.10 3.62
C THR A 412 32.52 -0.25 4.33
N SER A 413 33.57 -0.63 3.60
CA SER A 413 34.93 -0.74 4.13
C SER A 413 35.96 -0.19 3.15
N GLY A 414 36.94 0.55 3.67
CA GLY A 414 38.10 1.00 2.91
C GLY A 414 39.24 -0.01 2.94
N GLU A 415 39.76 -0.37 1.76
CA GLU A 415 40.93 -1.23 1.59
C GLU A 415 41.90 -0.57 0.60
N GLY A 416 42.96 0.06 1.10
CA GLY A 416 43.89 0.84 0.27
C GLY A 416 43.20 1.97 -0.52
N GLU A 417 43.23 1.88 -1.85
CA GLU A 417 42.54 2.80 -2.78
C GLU A 417 41.15 2.30 -3.22
N GLN A 418 40.61 1.24 -2.60
CA GLN A 418 39.31 0.67 -2.92
C GLN A 418 38.28 0.92 -1.81
N LEU A 419 37.01 1.03 -2.21
CA LEU A 419 35.86 1.09 -1.31
C LEU A 419 34.98 -0.12 -1.63
N ASN A 420 34.88 -1.05 -0.69
CA ASN A 420 33.97 -2.16 -0.77
C ASN A 420 32.64 -1.77 -0.11
N ALA A 421 31.53 -2.24 -0.66
CA ALA A 421 30.21 -2.03 -0.10
C ALA A 421 29.41 -3.34 -0.17
N ALA A 422 28.57 -3.59 0.82
CA ALA A 422 27.70 -4.77 0.83
C ALA A 422 26.34 -4.43 1.42
N PHE A 423 25.30 -4.99 0.82
CA PHE A 423 23.95 -5.00 1.39
C PHE A 423 23.68 -6.35 2.03
N THR A 424 23.48 -6.39 3.34
CA THR A 424 22.92 -7.54 4.05
C THR A 424 21.43 -7.30 4.24
N TYR A 425 20.58 -8.25 3.90
CA TYR A 425 19.13 -8.07 3.90
C TYR A 425 18.39 -9.30 4.40
N ALA A 426 17.23 -9.07 5.02
CA ALA A 426 16.36 -10.14 5.50
C ALA A 426 15.65 -10.84 4.32
N THR A 427 15.84 -12.15 4.18
CA THR A 427 15.26 -12.93 3.07
C THR A 427 13.76 -13.14 3.22
N ASP A 428 13.22 -12.95 4.43
CA ASP A 428 11.77 -12.99 4.69
C ASP A 428 11.01 -11.97 3.83
N ILE A 429 11.60 -10.79 3.60
CA ILE A 429 10.91 -9.65 2.96
C ILE A 429 11.52 -9.19 1.62
N PHE A 430 12.76 -9.58 1.31
CA PHE A 430 13.47 -9.17 0.10
C PHE A 430 13.98 -10.34 -0.75
N ASP A 431 13.90 -10.15 -2.06
CA ASP A 431 14.60 -10.94 -3.07
C ASP A 431 15.87 -10.24 -3.55
N GLN A 432 16.86 -11.04 -3.94
CA GLN A 432 18.15 -10.54 -4.45
C GLN A 432 18.00 -9.49 -5.58
N PRO A 433 17.10 -9.64 -6.58
CA PRO A 433 16.96 -8.66 -7.65
C PRO A 433 16.54 -7.27 -7.16
N THR A 434 15.75 -7.18 -6.09
CA THR A 434 15.34 -5.91 -5.48
C THR A 434 16.53 -5.21 -4.83
N ILE A 435 17.35 -5.96 -4.10
CA ILE A 435 18.57 -5.41 -3.49
C ILE A 435 19.63 -5.03 -4.53
N ALA A 436 19.77 -5.82 -5.60
CA ALA A 436 20.67 -5.49 -6.71
C ALA A 436 20.31 -4.17 -7.41
N ARG A 437 19.02 -3.90 -7.56
CA ARG A 437 18.51 -2.63 -8.09
C ARG A 437 18.84 -1.46 -7.16
N LEU A 438 18.54 -1.59 -5.86
CA LEU A 438 18.92 -0.59 -4.84
C LEU A 438 20.43 -0.31 -4.84
N ALA A 439 21.26 -1.34 -4.94
CA ALA A 439 22.71 -1.22 -4.99
C ALA A 439 23.20 -0.47 -6.24
N ALA A 440 22.62 -0.77 -7.41
CA ALA A 440 22.93 -0.07 -8.65
C ALA A 440 22.52 1.40 -8.59
N HIS A 441 21.34 1.70 -8.04
CA HIS A 441 20.84 3.06 -7.85
C HIS A 441 21.67 3.87 -6.86
N TRP A 442 22.10 3.25 -5.76
CA TRP A 442 23.02 3.89 -4.82
C TRP A 442 24.36 4.25 -5.48
N ARG A 443 24.93 3.35 -6.29
CA ARG A 443 26.15 3.63 -7.07
C ARG A 443 25.95 4.78 -8.08
N ASN A 444 24.80 4.83 -8.75
CA ASN A 444 24.48 5.92 -9.67
C ASN A 444 24.36 7.25 -8.93
N LEU A 445 23.70 7.27 -7.77
CA LEU A 445 23.62 8.46 -6.91
C LEU A 445 25.00 8.92 -6.43
N LEU A 446 25.88 8.01 -5.99
CA LEU A 446 27.26 8.34 -5.63
C LEU A 446 28.01 9.03 -6.78
N THR A 447 27.77 8.58 -8.02
CA THR A 447 28.34 9.17 -9.22
C THR A 447 27.73 10.56 -9.48
N SER A 448 26.41 10.70 -9.37
CA SER A 448 25.70 11.96 -9.58
C SER A 448 26.13 13.05 -8.60
N VAL A 449 26.27 12.73 -7.31
CA VAL A 449 26.69 13.72 -6.29
C VAL A 449 28.14 14.16 -6.45
N CYS A 450 28.99 13.32 -7.05
CA CYS A 450 30.36 13.72 -7.40
C CYS A 450 30.39 14.66 -8.61
N ALA A 451 29.44 14.53 -9.53
CA ALA A 451 29.36 15.35 -10.73
C ALA A 451 28.85 16.77 -10.41
N ASP A 452 27.75 16.88 -9.67
CA ASP A 452 27.23 18.18 -9.21
C ASP A 452 26.49 18.05 -7.86
N PRO A 453 27.17 18.36 -6.73
CA PRO A 453 26.55 18.28 -5.41
C PRO A 453 25.60 19.44 -5.11
N LEU A 454 25.50 20.47 -5.97
CA LEU A 454 24.61 21.61 -5.76
C LEU A 454 23.17 21.32 -6.19
N GLN A 455 22.96 20.24 -6.94
CA GLN A 455 21.64 19.75 -7.32
C GLN A 455 20.80 19.36 -6.10
N THR A 456 19.49 19.45 -6.28
CA THR A 456 18.49 18.95 -5.33
C THR A 456 18.43 17.42 -5.35
N ILE A 457 17.91 16.81 -4.28
CA ILE A 457 17.74 15.35 -4.22
C ILE A 457 16.86 14.82 -5.36
N ALA A 458 15.88 15.60 -5.81
CA ALA A 458 15.03 15.31 -6.96
C ALA A 458 15.81 15.23 -8.28
N GLU A 459 16.71 16.18 -8.51
CA GLU A 459 17.49 16.36 -9.75
C GLU A 459 18.62 15.34 -9.91
N LEU A 460 19.13 14.79 -8.81
CA LEU A 460 20.19 13.78 -8.85
C LEU A 460 19.73 12.52 -9.59
N SER A 461 20.52 12.10 -10.58
CA SER A 461 20.19 10.95 -11.40
C SER A 461 20.45 9.64 -10.66
N MET A 462 19.38 8.90 -10.42
CA MET A 462 19.43 7.57 -9.80
C MET A 462 19.27 6.44 -10.83
N LEU A 463 18.41 6.65 -11.83
CA LEU A 463 18.12 5.69 -12.90
C LEU A 463 19.22 5.71 -13.95
N SER A 464 19.48 4.56 -14.58
CA SER A 464 20.32 4.51 -15.78
C SER A 464 19.53 5.01 -17.01
N ALA A 465 20.23 5.35 -18.10
CA ALA A 465 19.58 5.72 -19.36
C ALA A 465 18.70 4.59 -19.92
N ASP A 466 19.15 3.34 -19.79
CA ASP A 466 18.41 2.16 -20.25
C ASP A 466 17.15 1.93 -19.42
N GLU A 467 17.24 2.06 -18.09
CA GLU A 467 16.10 1.94 -17.19
C GLU A 467 15.09 3.05 -17.44
N ARG A 468 15.54 4.30 -17.63
CA ARG A 468 14.67 5.41 -18.01
C ARG A 468 13.96 5.14 -19.33
N THR A 469 14.67 4.61 -20.33
CA THR A 469 14.09 4.27 -21.63
C THR A 469 13.04 3.16 -21.50
N HIS A 470 13.30 2.16 -20.67
CA HIS A 470 12.36 1.08 -20.39
C HIS A 470 11.10 1.56 -19.67
N LEU A 471 11.23 2.41 -18.65
CA LEU A 471 10.09 2.98 -17.91
C LEU A 471 9.23 3.92 -18.76
N LEU A 472 9.82 4.55 -19.78
CA LEU A 472 9.11 5.42 -20.73
C LEU A 472 8.54 4.68 -21.93
N ALA A 473 8.84 3.39 -22.09
CA ALA A 473 8.32 2.59 -23.20
C ALA A 473 6.80 2.46 -23.08
N VAL A 474 6.12 2.59 -24.22
CA VAL A 474 4.65 2.51 -24.33
C VAL A 474 4.32 1.40 -25.28
N ASP A 475 3.39 0.54 -24.89
CA ASP A 475 2.80 -0.41 -25.82
C ASP A 475 1.90 0.35 -26.79
N SER A 476 2.30 0.41 -28.06
CA SER A 476 1.54 1.06 -29.13
C SER A 476 1.11 0.04 -30.20
N ALA A 477 0.93 -1.23 -29.83
CA ALA A 477 0.57 -2.29 -30.76
C ALA A 477 -0.74 -2.01 -31.52
N ILE A 478 -1.67 -1.27 -30.89
CA ILE A 478 -2.95 -0.89 -31.48
C ILE A 478 -2.94 0.62 -31.75
N LYS A 479 -3.29 0.97 -32.99
CA LYS A 479 -3.52 2.36 -33.39
C LYS A 479 -5.02 2.64 -33.32
N ALA A 480 -5.47 3.17 -32.19
CA ALA A 480 -6.87 3.52 -31.99
C ALA A 480 -7.31 4.67 -32.93
N ASP A 481 -8.55 4.59 -33.44
CA ASP A 481 -9.14 5.66 -34.24
C ASP A 481 -9.66 6.76 -33.31
N THR A 482 -9.10 7.96 -33.44
CA THR A 482 -9.51 9.16 -32.71
C THR A 482 -10.34 10.11 -33.58
N THR A 483 -10.49 9.80 -34.86
CA THR A 483 -11.05 10.71 -35.87
C THR A 483 -12.50 10.42 -36.21
N THR A 484 -12.92 9.14 -36.17
CA THR A 484 -14.31 8.76 -36.44
C THR A 484 -15.12 8.76 -35.14
N PRO A 485 -16.06 9.71 -34.93
CA PRO A 485 -16.86 9.75 -33.71
C PRO A 485 -17.70 8.49 -33.51
N ALA A 486 -17.98 8.14 -32.25
CA ALA A 486 -18.72 6.92 -31.90
C ALA A 486 -20.08 6.78 -32.62
N HIS A 487 -20.85 7.85 -32.78
CA HIS A 487 -22.13 7.79 -33.51
C HIS A 487 -21.95 7.45 -35.00
N ARG A 488 -20.83 7.84 -35.62
CA ARG A 488 -20.52 7.46 -37.01
C ARG A 488 -20.08 6.00 -37.13
N GLN A 489 -19.33 5.51 -36.14
CA GLN A 489 -19.00 4.08 -36.05
C GLN A 489 -20.26 3.24 -35.88
N PHE A 490 -21.19 3.68 -35.02
CA PHE A 490 -22.51 3.09 -34.89
C PHE A 490 -23.30 3.11 -36.22
N GLU A 491 -23.36 4.25 -36.93
CA GLU A 491 -24.03 4.33 -38.24
C GLU A 491 -23.45 3.36 -39.28
N ALA A 492 -22.12 3.18 -39.30
CA ALA A 492 -21.48 2.20 -40.15
C ALA A 492 -21.85 0.76 -39.75
N GLN A 493 -22.00 0.48 -38.45
CA GLN A 493 -22.48 -0.82 -37.97
C GLN A 493 -23.95 -1.07 -38.36
N VAL A 494 -24.82 -0.06 -38.27
CA VAL A 494 -26.22 -0.15 -38.71
C VAL A 494 -26.32 -0.57 -40.16
N GLN A 495 -25.45 -0.05 -41.03
CA GLN A 495 -25.41 -0.45 -42.44
C GLN A 495 -24.97 -1.90 -42.65
N ARG A 496 -24.15 -2.46 -41.75
CA ARG A 496 -23.67 -3.85 -41.84
C ARG A 496 -24.73 -4.85 -41.39
N THR A 497 -25.42 -4.56 -40.28
CA THR A 497 -26.34 -5.50 -39.62
C THR A 497 -27.63 -4.80 -39.16
N PRO A 498 -28.46 -4.28 -40.08
CA PRO A 498 -29.62 -3.45 -39.73
C PRO A 498 -30.67 -4.19 -38.89
N ASP A 499 -30.90 -5.47 -39.20
CA ASP A 499 -31.94 -6.30 -38.56
C ASP A 499 -31.46 -7.01 -37.28
N ALA A 500 -30.18 -6.85 -36.91
CA ALA A 500 -29.66 -7.42 -35.67
C ALA A 500 -30.19 -6.63 -34.47
N LEU A 501 -30.34 -7.32 -33.32
CA LEU A 501 -30.73 -6.66 -32.07
C LEU A 501 -29.63 -5.75 -31.56
N ALA A 502 -29.97 -4.50 -31.26
CA ALA A 502 -29.07 -3.52 -30.66
C ALA A 502 -29.35 -3.35 -29.15
N LEU A 503 -30.63 -3.32 -28.76
CA LEU A 503 -31.04 -3.06 -27.38
C LEU A 503 -32.11 -4.05 -26.92
N ILE A 504 -32.00 -4.45 -25.66
CA ILE A 504 -32.98 -5.29 -24.95
C ILE A 504 -33.21 -4.68 -23.58
N LEU A 505 -34.46 -4.43 -23.18
CA LEU A 505 -34.82 -3.99 -21.83
C LEU A 505 -35.23 -5.20 -20.99
N ALA A 506 -34.40 -5.56 -20.02
CA ALA A 506 -34.66 -6.66 -19.08
C ALA A 506 -35.67 -6.25 -17.99
N GLY A 507 -36.40 -7.23 -17.46
CA GLY A 507 -37.33 -7.04 -16.33
C GLY A 507 -38.83 -6.98 -16.69
N GLU A 508 -39.15 -6.93 -17.99
CA GLU A 508 -40.52 -7.08 -18.52
C GLU A 508 -40.62 -8.35 -19.40
N SER A 509 -41.81 -8.97 -19.42
CA SER A 509 -42.08 -10.15 -20.24
C SER A 509 -43.32 -9.93 -21.12
N PRO A 510 -43.20 -9.92 -22.47
CA PRO A 510 -41.96 -10.05 -23.23
C PRO A 510 -41.05 -8.81 -23.09
N SER A 511 -39.73 -9.01 -23.18
CA SER A 511 -38.77 -7.91 -23.05
C SER A 511 -38.79 -6.99 -24.27
N PRO A 512 -39.06 -5.68 -24.09
CA PRO A 512 -38.96 -4.71 -25.17
C PRO A 512 -37.55 -4.70 -25.79
N SER A 513 -37.46 -4.58 -27.11
CA SER A 513 -36.18 -4.57 -27.81
C SER A 513 -36.21 -3.67 -29.05
N LEU A 514 -35.02 -3.29 -29.53
CA LEU A 514 -34.83 -2.55 -30.77
C LEU A 514 -33.71 -3.19 -31.59
N THR A 515 -33.93 -3.26 -32.90
CA THR A 515 -32.89 -3.54 -33.88
C THR A 515 -31.96 -2.34 -34.06
N TYR A 516 -30.80 -2.57 -34.68
CA TYR A 516 -29.87 -1.50 -35.08
C TYR A 516 -30.56 -0.46 -35.97
N CYS A 517 -31.37 -0.90 -36.93
CA CYS A 517 -32.13 -0.01 -37.82
C CYS A 517 -33.12 0.87 -37.03
N GLU A 518 -33.95 0.27 -36.18
CA GLU A 518 -34.96 1.00 -35.39
C GLU A 518 -34.33 2.00 -34.41
N LEU A 519 -33.24 1.61 -33.73
CA LEU A 519 -32.49 2.50 -32.85
C LEU A 519 -31.92 3.69 -33.63
N ASN A 520 -31.37 3.44 -34.81
CA ASN A 520 -30.80 4.48 -35.66
C ASN A 520 -31.86 5.45 -36.16
N GLU A 521 -32.99 4.95 -36.67
CA GLU A 521 -34.07 5.80 -37.17
C GLU A 521 -34.69 6.67 -36.06
N ARG A 522 -34.94 6.09 -34.87
CA ARG A 522 -35.48 6.85 -33.72
C ARG A 522 -34.50 7.94 -33.27
N SER A 523 -33.21 7.61 -33.17
CA SER A 523 -32.19 8.59 -32.78
C SER A 523 -31.95 9.65 -33.85
N ASN A 524 -32.10 9.33 -35.13
CA ASN A 524 -32.02 10.30 -36.23
C ASN A 524 -33.15 11.32 -36.19
N ARG A 525 -34.39 10.86 -36.02
CA ARG A 525 -35.57 11.74 -35.92
C ARG A 525 -35.41 12.74 -34.79
N LEU A 526 -35.01 12.24 -33.61
CA LEU A 526 -34.74 13.11 -32.46
C LEU A 526 -33.53 14.04 -32.70
N ALA A 527 -32.48 13.57 -33.37
CA ALA A 527 -31.32 14.41 -33.69
C ALA A 527 -31.69 15.59 -34.60
N TRP A 528 -32.54 15.38 -35.61
CA TRP A 528 -33.03 16.47 -36.47
C TRP A 528 -33.81 17.52 -35.68
N GLN A 529 -34.68 17.09 -34.76
CA GLN A 529 -35.40 18.01 -33.88
C GLN A 529 -34.46 18.77 -32.96
N LEU A 530 -33.45 18.11 -32.38
CA LEU A 530 -32.44 18.77 -31.56
C LEU A 530 -31.66 19.83 -32.37
N ARG A 531 -31.35 19.56 -33.64
CA ARG A 531 -30.72 20.54 -34.52
C ARG A 531 -31.61 21.75 -34.78
N GLU A 532 -32.92 21.55 -34.98
CA GLU A 532 -33.88 22.65 -35.08
C GLU A 532 -33.94 23.49 -33.78
N GLN A 533 -33.74 22.85 -32.62
CA GLN A 533 -33.59 23.54 -31.34
C GLN A 533 -32.21 24.19 -31.16
N GLY A 534 -31.30 24.10 -32.14
CA GLY A 534 -29.98 24.72 -32.15
C GLY A 534 -28.89 23.92 -31.43
N VAL A 535 -29.01 22.59 -31.39
CA VAL A 535 -27.93 21.68 -30.96
C VAL A 535 -26.91 21.50 -32.09
N GLY A 536 -25.62 21.50 -31.72
CA GLY A 536 -24.46 21.40 -32.59
C GLY A 536 -23.18 21.29 -31.76
N PRO A 537 -21.99 21.44 -32.38
CA PRO A 537 -20.69 21.28 -31.68
C PRO A 537 -20.59 22.05 -30.36
N ASP A 538 -20.08 21.38 -29.32
CA ASP A 538 -19.90 21.88 -27.94
C ASP A 538 -21.19 22.36 -27.23
N VAL A 539 -22.36 22.20 -27.84
CA VAL A 539 -23.64 22.50 -27.18
C VAL A 539 -24.00 21.38 -26.20
N LEU A 540 -24.16 21.75 -24.93
CA LEU A 540 -24.60 20.83 -23.88
C LEU A 540 -26.13 20.63 -23.88
N VAL A 541 -26.54 19.36 -23.82
CA VAL A 541 -27.94 18.92 -23.68
C VAL A 541 -28.05 18.05 -22.44
N GLY A 542 -28.88 18.45 -21.48
CA GLY A 542 -29.18 17.62 -20.31
C GLY A 542 -30.02 16.42 -20.71
N VAL A 543 -29.75 15.25 -20.12
CA VAL A 543 -30.54 14.03 -20.33
C VAL A 543 -30.99 13.51 -18.97
N ALA A 544 -32.26 13.76 -18.64
CA ALA A 544 -32.91 13.34 -17.40
C ALA A 544 -33.97 12.27 -17.72
N LEU A 545 -33.47 11.06 -17.99
CA LEU A 545 -34.27 9.88 -18.35
C LEU A 545 -33.86 8.70 -17.46
N GLY A 546 -34.84 7.92 -17.01
CA GLY A 546 -34.61 6.63 -16.38
C GLY A 546 -34.20 5.56 -17.40
N ARG A 547 -34.03 4.33 -16.93
CA ARG A 547 -33.73 3.15 -17.77
C ARG A 547 -34.93 2.81 -18.64
N SER A 548 -34.83 3.17 -19.92
CA SER A 548 -35.79 2.87 -20.96
C SER A 548 -35.09 2.71 -22.31
N LEU A 549 -35.82 2.29 -23.34
CA LEU A 549 -35.31 2.28 -24.72
C LEU A 549 -35.06 3.71 -25.27
N ASP A 550 -35.74 4.72 -24.71
CA ASP A 550 -35.60 6.11 -25.14
C ASP A 550 -34.32 6.78 -24.62
N MET A 551 -33.74 6.28 -23.52
CA MET A 551 -32.49 6.79 -22.96
C MET A 551 -31.30 6.60 -23.93
N PRO A 552 -31.03 5.39 -24.47
CA PRO A 552 -30.09 5.20 -25.57
C PRO A 552 -30.38 6.06 -26.81
N VAL A 553 -31.65 6.18 -27.19
CA VAL A 553 -32.09 7.00 -28.33
C VAL A 553 -31.70 8.45 -28.12
N ALA A 554 -31.95 9.01 -26.94
CA ALA A 554 -31.59 10.38 -26.58
C ALA A 554 -30.08 10.62 -26.60
N LEU A 555 -29.29 9.73 -26.01
CA LEU A 555 -27.83 9.85 -25.97
C LEU A 555 -27.22 9.83 -27.38
N LEU A 556 -27.66 8.89 -28.22
CA LEU A 556 -27.23 8.84 -29.63
C LEU A 556 -27.71 10.06 -30.43
N ALA A 557 -28.94 10.51 -30.20
CA ALA A 557 -29.50 11.67 -30.88
C ALA A 557 -28.71 12.96 -30.59
N VAL A 558 -28.29 13.17 -29.34
CA VAL A 558 -27.45 14.31 -28.97
C VAL A 558 -26.12 14.28 -29.73
N LEU A 559 -25.45 13.12 -29.77
CA LEU A 559 -24.18 12.98 -30.51
C LEU A 559 -24.37 13.15 -32.02
N LYS A 560 -25.44 12.58 -32.60
CA LYS A 560 -25.80 12.70 -34.02
C LYS A 560 -26.17 14.14 -34.41
N ALA A 561 -26.73 14.92 -33.49
CA ALA A 561 -26.94 16.35 -33.68
C ALA A 561 -25.64 17.17 -33.58
N GLY A 562 -24.54 16.54 -33.15
CA GLY A 562 -23.23 17.15 -32.91
C GLY A 562 -23.06 17.79 -31.54
N GLY A 563 -24.04 17.63 -30.64
CA GLY A 563 -23.96 18.13 -29.27
C GLY A 563 -23.30 17.17 -28.31
N ALA A 564 -23.20 17.60 -27.05
CA ALA A 564 -22.68 16.80 -25.95
C ALA A 564 -23.74 16.63 -24.86
N TYR A 565 -23.87 15.42 -24.34
CA TYR A 565 -24.88 15.16 -23.30
C TYR A 565 -24.33 15.38 -21.88
N VAL A 566 -25.20 15.83 -20.99
CA VAL A 566 -24.97 15.90 -19.54
C VAL A 566 -26.00 14.97 -18.89
N PRO A 567 -25.61 13.76 -18.46
CA PRO A 567 -26.55 12.83 -17.84
C PRO A 567 -26.96 13.35 -16.45
N LEU A 568 -28.26 13.24 -16.16
CA LEU A 568 -28.85 13.63 -14.90
C LEU A 568 -29.49 12.40 -14.25
N ASP A 569 -29.01 12.06 -13.07
CA ASP A 569 -29.57 10.97 -12.27
C ASP A 569 -30.84 11.45 -11.56
N LEU A 570 -31.99 10.95 -12.00
CA LEU A 570 -33.30 11.31 -11.42
C LEU A 570 -33.45 10.86 -9.96
N SER A 571 -32.62 9.93 -9.49
CA SER A 571 -32.58 9.53 -8.08
C SER A 571 -31.77 10.50 -7.20
N ALA A 572 -31.03 11.43 -7.80
CA ALA A 572 -30.23 12.39 -7.04
C ALA A 572 -31.10 13.46 -6.36
N PRO A 573 -30.68 14.00 -5.20
CA PRO A 573 -31.39 15.09 -4.54
C PRO A 573 -31.56 16.32 -5.41
N SER A 574 -32.69 17.02 -5.25
CA SER A 574 -33.05 18.23 -6.01
C SER A 574 -31.96 19.32 -5.99
N GLU A 575 -31.26 19.50 -4.86
CA GLU A 575 -30.15 20.46 -4.75
C GLU A 575 -28.97 20.09 -5.65
N ARG A 576 -28.63 18.80 -5.70
CA ARG A 576 -27.55 18.30 -6.57
C ARG A 576 -27.88 18.48 -8.03
N LEU A 577 -29.11 18.14 -8.44
CA LEU A 577 -29.57 18.35 -9.81
C LEU A 577 -29.54 19.83 -10.19
N ARG A 578 -29.99 20.72 -9.29
CA ARG A 578 -29.92 22.18 -9.49
C ARG A 578 -28.49 22.66 -9.69
N HIS A 579 -27.54 22.16 -8.90
CA HIS A 579 -26.13 22.50 -9.05
C HIS A 579 -25.59 22.07 -10.42
N VAL A 580 -25.84 20.82 -10.85
CA VAL A 580 -25.39 20.33 -12.17
C VAL A 580 -25.99 21.16 -13.30
N LEU A 581 -27.28 21.49 -13.24
CA LEU A 581 -27.96 22.33 -14.22
C LEU A 581 -27.36 23.74 -14.30
N GLN A 582 -27.02 24.33 -13.15
CA GLN A 582 -26.41 25.67 -13.08
C GLN A 582 -24.96 25.68 -13.55
N ASP A 583 -24.14 24.75 -13.06
CA ASP A 583 -22.71 24.67 -13.35
C ASP A 583 -22.42 24.30 -14.81
N SER A 584 -23.24 23.41 -15.39
CA SER A 584 -23.09 23.02 -16.80
C SER A 584 -23.43 24.17 -17.75
N GLY A 585 -24.32 25.09 -17.35
CA GLY A 585 -24.79 26.18 -18.19
C GLY A 585 -25.63 25.74 -19.39
N LEU A 586 -26.13 24.49 -19.38
CA LEU A 586 -26.92 23.92 -20.47
C LEU A 586 -28.22 24.70 -20.71
N LYS A 587 -28.72 24.66 -21.95
CA LYS A 587 -29.92 25.41 -22.37
C LYS A 587 -31.09 24.53 -22.79
N ARG A 588 -30.86 23.24 -23.01
CA ARG A 588 -31.88 22.25 -23.38
C ARG A 588 -31.77 21.03 -22.49
N LEU A 589 -32.91 20.47 -22.11
CA LEU A 589 -33.03 19.30 -21.25
C LEU A 589 -34.03 18.32 -21.84
N LEU A 590 -33.60 17.10 -22.13
CA LEU A 590 -34.44 15.97 -22.54
C LEU A 590 -34.97 15.22 -21.31
N THR A 591 -36.27 14.92 -21.29
CA THR A 591 -36.91 14.11 -20.24
C THR A 591 -38.23 13.50 -20.76
N HIS A 592 -38.94 12.74 -19.94
CA HIS A 592 -40.33 12.34 -20.19
C HIS A 592 -41.29 13.34 -19.52
N SER A 593 -42.48 13.52 -20.09
CA SER A 593 -43.48 14.46 -19.54
C SER A 593 -43.89 14.11 -18.10
N GLU A 594 -43.90 12.82 -17.74
CA GLU A 594 -44.18 12.33 -16.39
C GLU A 594 -43.09 12.68 -15.36
N GLN A 595 -41.84 12.82 -15.81
CA GLN A 595 -40.68 13.14 -14.98
C GLN A 595 -40.48 14.65 -14.83
N ARG A 596 -41.04 15.45 -15.73
CA ARG A 596 -40.91 16.91 -15.69
C ARG A 596 -41.28 17.54 -14.33
N PRO A 597 -42.35 17.12 -13.62
CA PRO A 597 -42.70 17.69 -12.32
C PRO A 597 -41.70 17.38 -11.19
N THR A 598 -40.87 16.34 -11.32
CA THR A 598 -39.89 15.95 -10.28
C THR A 598 -38.57 16.72 -10.39
N LEU A 599 -38.35 17.39 -11.53
CA LEU A 599 -37.15 18.18 -11.77
C LEU A 599 -37.16 19.51 -10.98
N PRO A 600 -35.99 20.00 -10.55
CA PRO A 600 -35.88 21.32 -9.94
C PRO A 600 -36.25 22.44 -10.93
N GLU A 601 -36.43 23.66 -10.43
CA GLU A 601 -36.74 24.84 -11.25
C GLU A 601 -35.74 25.01 -12.41
N LEU A 602 -36.27 24.97 -13.65
CA LEU A 602 -35.53 25.00 -14.90
C LEU A 602 -35.35 26.43 -15.44
N ALA A 603 -34.86 27.35 -14.61
CA ALA A 603 -34.75 28.77 -14.96
C ALA A 603 -33.87 28.97 -16.22
N GLY A 604 -34.49 29.36 -17.34
CA GLY A 604 -33.80 29.59 -18.61
C GLY A 604 -33.34 28.33 -19.35
N ILE A 605 -33.87 27.15 -18.98
CA ILE A 605 -33.61 25.86 -19.63
C ILE A 605 -34.88 25.40 -20.34
N GLN A 606 -34.78 25.14 -21.64
CA GLN A 606 -35.89 24.58 -22.41
C GLN A 606 -36.01 23.08 -22.14
N CYS A 607 -37.09 22.69 -21.47
CA CYS A 607 -37.43 21.29 -21.22
C CYS A 607 -38.17 20.69 -22.43
N LEU A 608 -37.63 19.60 -22.94
CA LEU A 608 -38.00 18.91 -24.17
C LEU A 608 -38.49 17.50 -23.79
N CYS A 609 -39.80 17.30 -23.77
CA CYS A 609 -40.41 16.02 -23.41
C CYS A 609 -40.46 15.09 -24.63
N ILE A 610 -39.66 14.03 -24.65
CA ILE A 610 -39.46 13.16 -25.83
C ILE A 610 -40.77 12.50 -26.26
N ASP A 611 -41.58 12.09 -25.31
CA ASP A 611 -42.91 11.46 -25.50
C ASP A 611 -43.96 12.41 -26.10
N GLN A 612 -43.70 13.72 -26.10
CA GLN A 612 -44.58 14.74 -26.68
C GLN A 612 -44.04 15.32 -27.99
N MET A 613 -42.85 14.92 -28.42
CA MET A 613 -42.27 15.38 -29.68
C MET A 613 -42.91 14.64 -30.85
N ASN A 614 -43.26 15.38 -31.91
CA ASN A 614 -43.77 14.78 -33.14
C ASN A 614 -42.61 14.16 -33.95
N SER A 615 -42.16 12.98 -33.53
CA SER A 615 -41.00 12.29 -34.12
C SER A 615 -41.25 11.80 -35.55
N GLU A 616 -42.51 11.51 -35.93
CA GLU A 616 -42.83 10.99 -37.27
C GLU A 616 -42.70 12.03 -38.40
N ALA A 617 -42.74 13.32 -38.08
CA ALA A 617 -42.55 14.39 -39.06
C ALA A 617 -41.07 14.66 -39.39
N ALA A 618 -40.14 14.18 -38.57
CA ALA A 618 -38.70 14.38 -38.75
C ALA A 618 -38.08 13.28 -39.64
N SER A 619 -36.98 13.60 -40.32
CA SER A 619 -36.29 12.63 -41.18
C SER A 619 -35.70 11.47 -40.38
N ALA A 620 -35.80 10.26 -40.93
CA ALA A 620 -35.14 9.07 -40.39
C ALA A 620 -33.69 8.90 -40.91
N GLU A 621 -33.23 9.76 -41.83
CA GLU A 621 -31.86 9.72 -42.36
C GLU A 621 -30.83 10.27 -41.36
N ASN A 622 -29.60 9.74 -41.42
CA ASN A 622 -28.50 10.18 -40.56
C ASN A 622 -28.20 11.68 -40.80
N PRO A 623 -28.21 12.53 -39.77
CA PRO A 623 -27.76 13.91 -39.91
C PRO A 623 -26.29 13.97 -40.31
N VAL A 624 -25.97 14.80 -41.30
CA VAL A 624 -24.58 15.12 -41.63
C VAL A 624 -24.16 16.34 -40.81
N VAL A 625 -23.19 16.16 -39.92
CA VAL A 625 -22.62 17.19 -39.06
C VAL A 625 -21.10 17.10 -39.14
N ASP A 626 -20.44 18.26 -39.25
CA ASP A 626 -18.99 18.36 -39.21
C ASP A 626 -18.53 18.44 -37.75
N ILE A 627 -17.75 17.44 -37.30
CA ILE A 627 -17.36 17.27 -35.90
C ILE A 627 -15.85 17.10 -35.84
N ASP A 628 -15.18 18.10 -35.26
CA ASP A 628 -13.79 17.99 -34.85
C ASP A 628 -13.64 17.01 -33.64
N PRO A 629 -12.63 16.13 -33.62
CA PRO A 629 -12.35 15.23 -32.49
C PRO A 629 -12.20 15.93 -31.13
N ALA A 630 -11.85 17.21 -31.09
CA ALA A 630 -11.74 17.99 -29.88
C ALA A 630 -13.09 18.42 -29.30
N HIS A 631 -14.18 18.45 -30.09
CA HIS A 631 -15.52 18.80 -29.62
C HIS A 631 -16.04 17.81 -28.57
N LEU A 632 -16.91 18.29 -27.69
CA LEU A 632 -17.42 17.51 -26.56
C LEU A 632 -18.31 16.39 -27.07
N ALA A 633 -18.17 15.21 -26.48
CA ALA A 633 -19.14 14.13 -26.57
C ALA A 633 -20.05 14.11 -25.33
N TYR A 634 -19.48 14.31 -24.14
CA TYR A 634 -20.25 14.35 -22.91
C TYR A 634 -19.54 15.08 -21.77
N VAL A 635 -20.32 15.46 -20.76
CA VAL A 635 -19.82 15.97 -19.48
C VAL A 635 -20.45 15.18 -18.34
N ILE A 636 -19.66 14.38 -17.63
CA ILE A 636 -20.11 13.60 -16.47
C ILE A 636 -19.63 14.27 -15.19
N TYR A 637 -20.53 14.48 -14.23
CA TYR A 637 -20.24 15.13 -12.96
C TYR A 637 -19.74 14.14 -11.91
N THR A 638 -18.59 14.45 -11.31
CA THR A 638 -17.97 13.68 -10.22
C THR A 638 -17.93 14.50 -8.92
N SER A 639 -17.75 13.87 -7.77
CA SER A 639 -17.55 14.56 -6.48
C SER A 639 -16.27 15.41 -6.51
N GLY A 640 -16.30 16.56 -5.83
CA GLY A 640 -15.22 17.54 -5.87
C GLY A 640 -14.64 17.84 -4.48
N SER A 641 -13.32 17.97 -4.39
CA SER A 641 -12.60 18.25 -3.13
C SER A 641 -12.98 19.59 -2.48
N THR A 642 -13.54 20.53 -3.24
CA THR A 642 -14.06 21.82 -2.78
C THR A 642 -15.48 21.74 -2.21
N GLY A 643 -16.08 20.55 -2.20
CA GLY A 643 -17.43 20.30 -1.72
C GLY A 643 -18.55 20.60 -2.72
N ARG A 644 -18.21 20.74 -4.01
CA ARG A 644 -19.17 20.86 -5.10
C ARG A 644 -18.82 19.89 -6.24
N PRO A 645 -19.82 19.27 -6.90
CA PRO A 645 -19.59 18.42 -8.06
C PRO A 645 -18.87 19.16 -9.19
N LYS A 646 -17.97 18.46 -9.89
CA LYS A 646 -17.18 18.98 -11.03
C LYS A 646 -17.48 18.17 -12.30
N GLY A 647 -17.75 18.87 -13.41
CA GLY A 647 -18.04 18.23 -14.70
C GLY A 647 -16.75 17.86 -15.44
N VAL A 648 -16.53 16.57 -15.72
CA VAL A 648 -15.41 16.09 -16.52
C VAL A 648 -15.80 16.12 -18.00
N ALA A 649 -15.10 16.92 -18.80
CA ALA A 649 -15.46 17.19 -20.18
C ALA A 649 -14.70 16.28 -21.16
N ILE A 650 -15.38 15.30 -21.73
CA ILE A 650 -14.81 14.29 -22.64
C ILE A 650 -15.10 14.64 -24.09
N SER A 651 -14.08 14.53 -24.93
CA SER A 651 -14.20 14.84 -26.36
C SER A 651 -14.63 13.63 -27.19
N HIS A 652 -15.09 13.88 -28.41
CA HIS A 652 -15.39 12.83 -29.38
C HIS A 652 -14.18 11.97 -29.71
N GLY A 653 -12.97 12.56 -29.79
CA GLY A 653 -11.74 11.82 -30.07
C GLY A 653 -11.35 10.87 -28.93
N ALA A 654 -11.50 11.30 -27.67
CA ALA A 654 -11.26 10.45 -26.51
C ALA A 654 -12.28 9.29 -26.43
N LEU A 655 -13.56 9.57 -26.72
CA LEU A 655 -14.59 8.53 -26.79
C LEU A 655 -14.34 7.56 -27.96
N ALA A 656 -13.97 8.04 -29.14
CA ALA A 656 -13.70 7.21 -30.32
C ALA A 656 -12.52 6.25 -30.09
N GLU A 657 -11.47 6.76 -29.44
CA GLU A 657 -10.34 5.95 -29.02
C GLU A 657 -10.78 4.86 -28.04
N PHE A 658 -11.52 5.25 -27.00
CA PHE A 658 -12.02 4.31 -26.01
C PHE A 658 -12.96 3.26 -26.60
N VAL A 659 -13.77 3.59 -27.60
CA VAL A 659 -14.56 2.60 -28.35
C VAL A 659 -13.66 1.52 -28.98
N THR A 660 -12.52 1.93 -29.53
CA THR A 660 -11.57 0.99 -30.14
C THR A 660 -10.88 0.12 -29.09
N LEU A 661 -10.35 0.74 -28.04
CA LEU A 661 -9.62 0.02 -26.98
C LEU A 661 -10.57 -0.87 -26.14
N GLY A 662 -11.75 -0.35 -25.82
CA GLY A 662 -12.85 -1.04 -25.13
C GLY A 662 -13.25 -2.31 -25.84
N ALA A 663 -13.42 -2.24 -27.16
CA ALA A 663 -13.71 -3.43 -27.97
C ALA A 663 -12.55 -4.44 -27.98
N ASP A 664 -11.31 -3.96 -28.01
CA ASP A 664 -10.12 -4.80 -28.10
C ASP A 664 -9.88 -5.60 -26.80
N TYR A 665 -9.78 -4.94 -25.64
CA TYR A 665 -9.50 -5.68 -24.40
C TYR A 665 -10.68 -6.57 -23.97
N SER A 666 -11.89 -6.22 -24.40
CA SER A 666 -13.10 -7.04 -24.20
C SER A 666 -13.15 -8.27 -25.12
N ASP A 667 -12.27 -8.34 -26.14
CA ASP A 667 -12.37 -9.28 -27.27
C ASP A 667 -13.81 -9.29 -27.81
N LEU A 668 -14.36 -8.11 -28.09
CA LEU A 668 -15.79 -7.92 -28.38
C LEU A 668 -16.16 -8.40 -29.78
N ARG A 669 -17.24 -9.17 -29.88
CA ARG A 669 -17.68 -9.85 -31.11
C ARG A 669 -19.12 -9.45 -31.44
N GLU A 670 -19.49 -9.51 -32.71
CA GLU A 670 -20.86 -9.20 -33.19
C GLU A 670 -21.94 -10.07 -32.50
N GLY A 671 -21.61 -11.29 -32.05
CA GLY A 671 -22.54 -12.17 -31.33
C GLY A 671 -22.65 -11.93 -29.83
N ASP A 672 -21.89 -10.98 -29.27
CA ASP A 672 -21.90 -10.72 -27.83
C ASP A 672 -23.15 -9.96 -27.38
N ARG A 673 -23.46 -10.15 -26.09
CA ARG A 673 -24.53 -9.43 -25.40
C ARG A 673 -23.96 -8.86 -24.11
N VAL A 674 -23.85 -7.53 -24.07
CA VAL A 674 -23.22 -6.79 -22.97
C VAL A 674 -24.28 -6.32 -22.00
N LEU A 675 -24.14 -6.64 -20.72
CA LEU A 675 -25.01 -6.12 -19.67
C LEU A 675 -24.65 -4.66 -19.36
N GLN A 676 -25.62 -3.76 -19.53
CA GLN A 676 -25.55 -2.37 -19.12
C GLN A 676 -26.06 -2.25 -17.67
N PHE A 677 -25.12 -2.23 -16.74
CA PHE A 677 -25.35 -2.21 -15.30
C PHE A 677 -25.20 -0.82 -14.67
N ALA A 678 -24.20 -0.04 -15.08
CA ALA A 678 -23.88 1.26 -14.47
C ALA A 678 -24.96 2.33 -14.73
N THR A 679 -25.11 3.32 -13.84
CA THR A 679 -25.96 4.49 -14.14
C THR A 679 -25.32 5.34 -15.24
N GLN A 680 -26.13 5.99 -16.09
CA GLN A 680 -25.62 6.91 -17.13
C GLN A 680 -24.82 8.10 -16.58
N SER A 681 -24.99 8.42 -15.29
CA SER A 681 -24.22 9.46 -14.59
C SER A 681 -22.86 8.96 -14.08
N PHE A 682 -22.50 7.70 -14.35
CA PHE A 682 -21.21 7.10 -14.09
C PHE A 682 -20.61 6.62 -15.41
N ASP A 683 -19.34 6.91 -15.64
CA ASP A 683 -18.67 6.69 -16.91
C ASP A 683 -18.45 5.20 -17.25
N GLY A 684 -18.56 4.28 -16.28
CA GLY A 684 -18.71 2.84 -16.58
C GLY A 684 -19.90 2.51 -17.50
N PHE A 685 -20.91 3.37 -17.56
CA PHE A 685 -21.98 3.25 -18.58
C PHE A 685 -21.43 3.30 -20.00
N VAL A 686 -20.42 4.15 -20.25
CA VAL A 686 -19.83 4.38 -21.57
C VAL A 686 -19.14 3.11 -22.08
N GLU A 687 -18.44 2.37 -21.21
CA GLU A 687 -17.84 1.05 -21.51
C GLU A 687 -18.88 0.03 -21.95
N GLN A 688 -20.01 0.01 -21.26
CA GLN A 688 -21.07 -0.97 -21.46
C GLN A 688 -21.98 -0.63 -22.65
N PHE A 689 -21.85 0.58 -23.22
CA PHE A 689 -22.78 1.12 -24.19
C PHE A 689 -22.16 1.37 -25.58
N TYR A 690 -21.09 2.16 -25.67
CA TYR A 690 -20.58 2.58 -26.98
C TYR A 690 -19.75 1.51 -27.71
N PRO A 691 -18.76 0.84 -27.08
CA PRO A 691 -18.03 -0.25 -27.72
C PRO A 691 -18.93 -1.34 -28.34
N PRO A 692 -19.93 -1.91 -27.63
CA PRO A 692 -20.79 -2.94 -28.22
C PRO A 692 -21.62 -2.45 -29.41
N LEU A 693 -22.24 -1.27 -29.30
CA LEU A 693 -23.02 -0.71 -30.40
C LEU A 693 -22.16 -0.37 -31.63
N CYS A 694 -20.87 -0.07 -31.45
CA CYS A 694 -19.96 0.19 -32.57
C CYS A 694 -19.31 -1.08 -33.16
N ARG A 695 -19.61 -2.26 -32.60
CA ARG A 695 -19.04 -3.56 -33.03
C ARG A 695 -20.09 -4.62 -33.31
N GLY A 696 -21.38 -4.27 -33.31
CA GLY A 696 -22.47 -5.16 -33.70
C GLY A 696 -23.03 -6.02 -32.56
N ALA A 697 -22.49 -5.91 -31.35
CA ALA A 697 -23.02 -6.60 -30.18
C ALA A 697 -24.33 -5.96 -29.69
N ALA A 698 -25.16 -6.73 -28.97
CA ALA A 698 -26.36 -6.20 -28.34
C ALA A 698 -26.09 -5.69 -26.92
N VAL A 699 -26.81 -4.67 -26.49
CA VAL A 699 -26.78 -4.13 -25.13
C VAL A 699 -28.04 -4.52 -24.39
N VAL A 700 -27.89 -5.20 -23.25
CA VAL A 700 -28.97 -5.61 -22.36
C VAL A 700 -29.07 -4.59 -21.22
N LEU A 701 -30.09 -3.75 -21.24
CA LEU A 701 -30.37 -2.76 -20.19
C LEU A 701 -31.05 -3.46 -19.02
N ARG A 702 -30.48 -3.36 -17.82
CA ARG A 702 -31.24 -3.72 -16.61
C ARG A 702 -32.37 -2.74 -16.34
N ASP A 703 -33.32 -3.13 -15.51
CA ASP A 703 -34.32 -2.24 -14.93
C ASP A 703 -33.71 -1.35 -13.82
N GLU A 704 -34.50 -0.45 -13.23
CA GLU A 704 -34.04 0.47 -12.18
C GLU A 704 -33.60 -0.25 -10.90
N ARG A 705 -34.11 -1.47 -10.66
CA ARG A 705 -33.79 -2.24 -9.45
C ARG A 705 -32.34 -2.71 -9.51
N LEU A 706 -31.68 -2.64 -8.36
CA LEU A 706 -30.42 -3.37 -8.19
C LEU A 706 -30.76 -4.86 -8.10
N TRP A 707 -30.12 -5.67 -8.92
CA TRP A 707 -30.37 -7.11 -8.96
C TRP A 707 -29.70 -7.79 -7.77
N ASP A 708 -30.35 -8.82 -7.24
CA ASP A 708 -29.72 -9.80 -6.37
C ASP A 708 -29.04 -10.88 -7.23
N SER A 709 -28.35 -11.82 -6.58
CA SER A 709 -27.66 -12.92 -7.25
C SER A 709 -28.57 -13.81 -8.09
N ALA A 710 -29.80 -14.07 -7.63
CA ALA A 710 -30.78 -14.86 -8.36
C ALA A 710 -31.30 -14.15 -9.62
N THR A 711 -31.66 -12.88 -9.50
CA THR A 711 -32.14 -12.04 -10.62
C THR A 711 -31.04 -11.83 -11.64
N PHE A 712 -29.80 -11.58 -11.18
CA PHE A 712 -28.64 -11.46 -12.04
C PHE A 712 -28.36 -12.75 -12.82
N HIS A 713 -28.38 -13.91 -12.14
CA HIS A 713 -28.24 -15.21 -12.80
C HIS A 713 -29.35 -15.47 -13.83
N HIS A 714 -30.60 -15.22 -13.47
CA HIS A 714 -31.73 -15.41 -14.37
C HIS A 714 -31.60 -14.52 -15.62
N ALA A 715 -31.28 -13.24 -15.44
CA ALA A 715 -31.10 -12.30 -16.55
C ALA A 715 -29.95 -12.71 -17.49
N ILE A 716 -28.85 -13.25 -16.94
CA ILE A 716 -27.75 -13.79 -17.76
C ILE A 716 -28.24 -14.93 -18.65
N VAL A 717 -28.99 -15.88 -18.08
CA VAL A 717 -29.45 -17.07 -18.82
C VAL A 717 -30.54 -16.70 -19.82
N GLU A 718 -31.54 -15.91 -19.40
CA GLU A 718 -32.69 -15.51 -20.22
C GLU A 718 -32.27 -14.67 -21.42
N HIS A 719 -31.42 -13.66 -21.20
CA HIS A 719 -31.02 -12.73 -22.26
C HIS A 719 -29.74 -13.15 -22.99
N GLY A 720 -29.08 -14.23 -22.54
CA GLY A 720 -27.85 -14.74 -23.14
C GLY A 720 -26.66 -13.80 -22.97
N VAL A 721 -26.54 -13.15 -21.81
CA VAL A 721 -25.45 -12.20 -21.54
C VAL A 721 -24.10 -12.91 -21.65
N THR A 722 -23.19 -12.35 -22.44
CA THR A 722 -21.83 -12.89 -22.63
C THR A 722 -20.77 -12.10 -21.86
N LEU A 723 -21.02 -10.80 -21.64
CA LEU A 723 -20.10 -9.91 -20.93
C LEU A 723 -20.87 -9.04 -19.93
N ALA A 724 -20.36 -8.95 -18.70
CA ALA A 724 -20.83 -8.01 -17.69
C ALA A 724 -19.68 -7.17 -17.13
N ASP A 725 -19.92 -5.90 -16.84
CA ASP A 725 -18.99 -5.02 -16.14
C ASP A 725 -19.64 -4.52 -14.84
N LEU A 726 -18.95 -4.78 -13.73
CA LEU A 726 -19.51 -4.70 -12.38
C LEU A 726 -18.59 -3.90 -11.43
N PRO A 727 -19.16 -3.09 -10.53
CA PRO A 727 -18.40 -2.54 -9.41
C PRO A 727 -17.84 -3.66 -8.53
N ALA A 728 -16.60 -3.51 -8.02
CA ALA A 728 -15.93 -4.56 -7.23
C ALA A 728 -16.72 -5.03 -6.01
N ALA A 729 -17.34 -4.11 -5.26
CA ALA A 729 -18.19 -4.48 -4.13
C ALA A 729 -19.40 -5.33 -4.54
N TYR A 730 -20.05 -5.01 -5.67
CA TYR A 730 -21.20 -5.75 -6.16
C TYR A 730 -20.78 -7.15 -6.63
N TRP A 731 -19.68 -7.24 -7.38
CA TRP A 731 -19.09 -8.51 -7.80
C TRP A 731 -18.73 -9.41 -6.60
N LEU A 732 -18.15 -8.84 -5.54
CA LEU A 732 -17.78 -9.60 -4.34
C LEU A 732 -19.01 -10.24 -3.68
N THR A 733 -20.11 -9.49 -3.54
CA THR A 733 -21.33 -10.04 -2.96
C THR A 733 -21.97 -11.10 -3.84
N LEU A 734 -22.00 -10.89 -5.16
CA LEU A 734 -22.49 -11.92 -6.08
C LEU A 734 -21.70 -13.22 -5.95
N VAL A 735 -20.37 -13.13 -5.91
CA VAL A 735 -19.53 -14.32 -5.86
C VAL A 735 -19.59 -15.03 -4.50
N GLN A 736 -19.81 -14.29 -3.40
CA GLN A 736 -20.12 -14.86 -2.09
C GLN A 736 -21.42 -15.67 -2.13
N ASP A 737 -22.49 -15.12 -2.68
CA ASP A 737 -23.78 -15.79 -2.78
C ASP A 737 -23.71 -17.04 -3.69
N PHE A 738 -23.01 -16.94 -4.82
CA PHE A 738 -22.82 -18.06 -5.74
C PHE A 738 -21.96 -19.17 -5.14
N ALA A 739 -20.91 -18.83 -4.39
CA ALA A 739 -20.08 -19.82 -3.70
C ALA A 739 -20.80 -20.50 -2.52
N ALA A 740 -21.77 -19.82 -1.90
CA ALA A 740 -22.59 -20.37 -0.83
C ALA A 740 -23.74 -21.27 -1.32
N SER A 741 -24.02 -21.26 -2.62
CA SER A 741 -25.09 -22.03 -3.26
C SER A 741 -24.56 -23.21 -4.08
N PRO A 742 -25.37 -24.24 -4.37
CA PRO A 742 -24.95 -25.30 -5.30
C PRO A 742 -24.54 -24.73 -6.67
N PRO A 743 -23.51 -25.28 -7.34
CA PRO A 743 -23.07 -24.79 -8.65
C PRO A 743 -24.22 -24.76 -9.66
N VAL A 744 -24.38 -23.61 -10.33
CA VAL A 744 -25.37 -23.40 -11.40
C VAL A 744 -24.69 -23.17 -12.74
N HIS A 745 -25.42 -23.37 -13.83
CA HIS A 745 -24.96 -23.04 -15.18
C HIS A 745 -25.11 -21.54 -15.45
N TYR A 746 -24.05 -20.87 -15.92
CA TYR A 746 -24.01 -19.42 -16.14
C TYR A 746 -24.29 -18.99 -17.60
N GLY A 747 -24.94 -19.86 -18.39
CA GLY A 747 -25.38 -19.51 -19.74
C GLY A 747 -24.21 -19.30 -20.70
N ALA A 748 -24.27 -18.20 -21.46
CA ALA A 748 -23.26 -17.81 -22.44
C ALA A 748 -22.19 -16.87 -21.85
N LEU A 749 -22.21 -16.63 -20.54
CA LEU A 749 -21.29 -15.73 -19.87
C LEU A 749 -19.84 -16.20 -20.07
N ARG A 750 -19.03 -15.37 -20.71
CA ARG A 750 -17.62 -15.67 -21.01
C ARG A 750 -16.65 -14.71 -20.34
N GLN A 751 -17.11 -13.54 -19.93
CA GLN A 751 -16.24 -12.49 -19.41
C GLN A 751 -16.94 -11.60 -18.38
N ILE A 752 -16.25 -11.28 -17.29
CA ILE A 752 -16.64 -10.22 -16.34
C ILE A 752 -15.50 -9.21 -16.18
N HIS A 753 -15.84 -7.93 -16.26
CA HIS A 753 -14.97 -6.85 -15.83
C HIS A 753 -15.37 -6.41 -14.42
N VAL A 754 -14.37 -6.06 -13.64
CA VAL A 754 -14.53 -5.57 -12.29
C VAL A 754 -13.69 -4.33 -12.14
N GLY A 755 -14.34 -3.23 -11.77
CA GLY A 755 -13.67 -1.94 -11.69
C GLY A 755 -14.29 -1.01 -10.66
N GLY A 756 -13.79 0.23 -10.65
CA GLY A 756 -14.25 1.29 -9.76
C GLY A 756 -13.65 1.24 -8.36
N GLU A 757 -13.09 0.12 -7.88
CA GLU A 757 -12.47 -0.03 -6.55
C GLU A 757 -11.31 -1.03 -6.58
N ALA A 758 -10.56 -1.12 -5.48
CA ALA A 758 -9.60 -2.21 -5.31
C ALA A 758 -10.35 -3.55 -5.24
N MET A 759 -9.98 -4.49 -6.11
CA MET A 759 -10.55 -5.84 -6.13
C MET A 759 -10.09 -6.63 -4.91
N ALA A 760 -11.04 -7.26 -4.22
CA ALA A 760 -10.78 -8.10 -3.05
C ALA A 760 -10.12 -9.42 -3.45
N VAL A 761 -9.00 -9.76 -2.81
CA VAL A 761 -8.25 -11.02 -3.05
C VAL A 761 -9.11 -12.24 -2.75
N GLU A 762 -9.91 -12.20 -1.68
CA GLU A 762 -10.83 -13.28 -1.32
C GLU A 762 -11.86 -13.57 -2.43
N GLY A 763 -12.29 -12.54 -3.15
CA GLY A 763 -13.22 -12.69 -4.26
C GLY A 763 -12.69 -13.61 -5.36
N LEU A 764 -11.37 -13.64 -5.61
CA LEU A 764 -10.75 -14.55 -6.59
C LEU A 764 -10.88 -16.02 -6.18
N ARG A 765 -10.73 -16.30 -4.88
CA ARG A 765 -10.93 -17.66 -4.36
C ARG A 765 -12.39 -18.07 -4.49
N LEU A 766 -13.31 -17.19 -4.09
CA LEU A 766 -14.75 -17.45 -4.19
C LEU A 766 -15.19 -17.62 -5.65
N TRP A 767 -14.58 -16.89 -6.58
CA TRP A 767 -14.84 -16.99 -8.02
C TRP A 767 -14.62 -18.40 -8.57
N GLN A 768 -13.52 -19.03 -8.18
CA GLN A 768 -13.24 -20.41 -8.54
C GLN A 768 -14.23 -21.38 -7.89
N HIS A 769 -14.57 -21.18 -6.60
CA HIS A 769 -15.51 -22.05 -5.88
C HIS A 769 -16.94 -21.94 -6.42
N ALA A 770 -17.34 -20.77 -6.91
CA ALA A 770 -18.63 -20.53 -7.56
C ALA A 770 -18.77 -21.20 -8.94
N GLY A 771 -17.72 -21.88 -9.45
CA GLY A 771 -17.73 -22.53 -10.77
C GLY A 771 -17.48 -21.58 -11.94
N LEU A 772 -17.08 -20.33 -11.67
CA LEU A 772 -16.86 -19.29 -12.68
C LEU A 772 -15.42 -19.25 -13.21
N GLY A 773 -14.57 -20.21 -12.86
CA GLY A 773 -13.17 -20.25 -13.31
C GLY A 773 -12.96 -20.36 -14.83
N HIS A 774 -14.00 -20.70 -15.59
CA HIS A 774 -13.99 -20.70 -17.06
C HIS A 774 -14.33 -19.32 -17.67
N VAL A 775 -14.84 -18.40 -16.87
CA VAL A 775 -15.22 -17.03 -17.26
C VAL A 775 -13.99 -16.14 -17.07
N ARG A 776 -13.58 -15.44 -18.13
CA ARG A 776 -12.45 -14.51 -18.10
C ARG A 776 -12.75 -13.37 -17.13
N LEU A 777 -11.84 -13.08 -16.21
CA LEU A 777 -12.02 -12.04 -15.20
C LEU A 777 -10.99 -10.93 -15.40
N LEU A 778 -11.45 -9.70 -15.63
CA LEU A 778 -10.58 -8.53 -15.79
C LEU A 778 -10.76 -7.56 -14.61
N ASN A 779 -9.65 -7.16 -14.00
CA ASN A 779 -9.63 -5.99 -13.12
C ASN A 779 -9.35 -4.74 -13.99
N THR A 780 -10.29 -3.81 -14.05
CA THR A 780 -10.19 -2.58 -14.84
C THR A 780 -9.99 -1.38 -13.93
N TYR A 781 -9.12 -0.46 -14.37
CA TYR A 781 -8.86 0.77 -13.65
C TYR A 781 -8.82 1.95 -14.61
N GLY A 782 -9.50 3.02 -14.23
CA GLY A 782 -9.36 4.33 -14.85
C GLY A 782 -10.14 5.39 -14.07
N PRO A 783 -9.64 6.63 -14.02
CA PRO A 783 -10.42 7.78 -13.60
C PRO A 783 -11.24 8.34 -14.78
N THR A 784 -12.34 9.02 -14.48
CA THR A 784 -13.18 9.68 -15.49
C THR A 784 -12.41 10.68 -16.34
N GLU A 785 -11.42 11.36 -15.75
CA GLU A 785 -10.54 12.30 -16.42
C GLU A 785 -9.63 11.67 -17.49
N ALA A 786 -9.53 10.35 -17.53
CA ALA A 786 -8.79 9.59 -18.54
C ALA A 786 -9.70 8.62 -19.33
N THR A 787 -10.99 8.96 -19.43
CA THR A 787 -11.99 8.21 -20.22
C THR A 787 -12.11 6.74 -19.82
N VAL A 788 -12.86 6.51 -18.73
CA VAL A 788 -13.35 5.19 -18.28
C VAL A 788 -12.26 4.21 -17.81
N VAL A 789 -11.52 3.58 -18.73
CA VAL A 789 -10.47 2.60 -18.42
C VAL A 789 -9.14 3.06 -18.99
N SER A 790 -8.10 3.00 -18.16
CA SER A 790 -6.71 3.33 -18.50
C SER A 790 -5.79 2.12 -18.42
N SER A 791 -6.11 1.14 -17.58
CA SER A 791 -5.32 -0.07 -17.39
C SER A 791 -6.18 -1.28 -17.08
N ILE A 792 -5.65 -2.45 -17.42
CA ILE A 792 -6.32 -3.74 -17.17
C ILE A 792 -5.34 -4.77 -16.61
N HIS A 793 -5.86 -5.65 -15.77
CA HIS A 793 -5.18 -6.86 -15.33
C HIS A 793 -6.06 -8.10 -15.58
N ASP A 794 -5.53 -9.07 -16.31
CA ASP A 794 -6.23 -10.34 -16.51
C ASP A 794 -6.03 -11.26 -15.31
N CYS A 795 -7.12 -11.49 -14.58
CA CYS A 795 -7.14 -12.27 -13.35
C CYS A 795 -7.47 -13.75 -13.58
N SER A 796 -7.67 -14.17 -14.83
CA SER A 796 -8.12 -15.52 -15.17
C SER A 796 -7.06 -16.60 -14.88
N ALA A 797 -5.79 -16.22 -14.96
CA ALA A 797 -4.66 -17.10 -14.64
C ALA A 797 -4.12 -16.93 -13.21
N LEU A 798 -4.65 -15.96 -12.45
CA LEU A 798 -4.21 -15.68 -11.09
C LEU A 798 -4.78 -16.71 -10.13
N THR A 799 -3.90 -17.48 -9.48
CA THR A 799 -4.29 -18.23 -8.28
C THR A 799 -4.20 -17.31 -7.06
N PRO A 800 -5.02 -17.51 -6.01
CA PRO A 800 -4.95 -16.69 -4.79
C PRO A 800 -3.55 -16.61 -4.18
N GLU A 801 -2.74 -17.66 -4.34
CA GLU A 801 -1.35 -17.73 -3.86
C GLU A 801 -0.37 -16.88 -4.67
N GLN A 802 -0.73 -16.51 -5.90
CA GLN A 802 0.05 -15.63 -6.78
C GLN A 802 -0.33 -14.16 -6.63
N VAL A 803 -1.44 -13.87 -5.92
CA VAL A 803 -1.86 -12.50 -5.65
C VAL A 803 -0.90 -11.90 -4.62
N SER A 804 -0.37 -10.72 -4.95
CA SER A 804 0.46 -9.95 -4.04
C SER A 804 -0.29 -9.72 -2.72
N TRP A 805 0.41 -9.75 -1.59
CA TRP A 805 -0.17 -9.42 -0.28
C TRP A 805 -0.77 -8.01 -0.22
N ARG A 806 -0.40 -7.14 -1.16
CA ARG A 806 -0.96 -5.78 -1.31
C ARG A 806 -2.26 -5.72 -2.12
N GLY A 807 -2.74 -6.83 -2.64
CA GLY A 807 -3.98 -6.92 -3.40
C GLY A 807 -3.79 -7.22 -4.88
N VAL A 808 -4.91 -7.20 -5.62
CA VAL A 808 -4.91 -7.46 -7.06
C VAL A 808 -4.38 -6.21 -7.80
N PRO A 809 -3.37 -6.35 -8.69
CA PRO A 809 -2.85 -5.23 -9.46
C PRO A 809 -3.92 -4.58 -10.35
N ILE A 810 -3.78 -3.30 -10.62
CA ILE A 810 -4.57 -2.59 -11.64
C ILE A 810 -4.00 -2.79 -13.06
N GLY A 811 -2.85 -3.46 -13.15
CA GLY A 811 -2.33 -4.03 -14.38
C GLY A 811 -1.53 -3.05 -15.23
N LYS A 812 -1.59 -3.22 -16.56
CA LYS A 812 -0.80 -2.44 -17.53
C LYS A 812 -1.69 -1.46 -18.27
N GLY A 813 -1.11 -0.36 -18.73
CA GLY A 813 -1.80 0.63 -19.55
C GLY A 813 -2.39 -0.01 -20.81
N LEU A 814 -3.58 0.45 -21.22
CA LEU A 814 -4.12 0.13 -22.54
C LEU A 814 -3.15 0.59 -23.64
N ALA A 815 -3.27 0.04 -24.85
CA ALA A 815 -2.41 0.43 -25.96
C ALA A 815 -2.47 1.95 -26.21
N GLY A 816 -1.29 2.58 -26.32
CA GLY A 816 -1.11 4.02 -26.45
C GLY A 816 -1.23 4.80 -25.13
N ARG A 817 -1.75 4.19 -24.06
CA ARG A 817 -1.90 4.82 -22.75
C ARG A 817 -0.63 4.70 -21.93
N ARG A 818 -0.16 5.83 -21.41
CA ARG A 818 1.06 5.90 -20.60
C ARG A 818 0.69 5.96 -19.13
N LEU A 819 1.30 5.10 -18.32
CA LEU A 819 1.16 5.09 -16.87
C LEU A 819 2.52 5.35 -16.25
N TYR A 820 2.63 6.43 -15.49
CA TYR A 820 3.87 6.81 -14.81
C TYR A 820 3.67 6.82 -13.30
N VAL A 821 4.60 6.20 -12.57
CA VAL A 821 4.70 6.39 -11.12
C VAL A 821 5.77 7.44 -10.88
N LEU A 822 5.36 8.61 -10.40
CA LEU A 822 6.21 9.79 -10.25
C LEU A 822 6.30 10.24 -8.80
N ASP A 823 7.38 10.95 -8.48
CA ASP A 823 7.46 11.76 -7.26
C ASP A 823 6.73 13.11 -7.42
N ASP A 824 6.70 13.90 -6.34
CA ASP A 824 6.05 15.20 -6.28
C ASP A 824 6.66 16.25 -7.22
N GLN A 825 7.85 15.98 -7.76
CA GLN A 825 8.56 16.82 -8.73
C GLN A 825 8.47 16.28 -10.17
N LEU A 826 7.58 15.31 -10.43
CA LEU A 826 7.37 14.66 -11.72
C LEU A 826 8.59 13.87 -12.23
N ASN A 827 9.48 13.40 -11.35
CA ASN A 827 10.54 12.47 -11.77
C ASN A 827 10.03 11.04 -11.79
N LEU A 828 10.54 10.25 -12.73
CA LEU A 828 10.28 8.81 -12.79
C LEU A 828 10.84 8.12 -11.56
N LEU A 829 10.01 7.30 -10.92
CA LEU A 829 10.42 6.43 -9.85
C LEU A 829 10.78 5.04 -10.37
N PRO A 830 11.78 4.38 -9.77
CA PRO A 830 12.16 3.03 -10.16
C PRO A 830 11.08 2.02 -9.81
N GLN A 831 11.21 0.83 -10.40
CA GLN A 831 10.40 -0.33 -10.01
C GLN A 831 10.46 -0.59 -8.49
N GLY A 832 9.27 -0.75 -7.90
CA GLY A 832 9.05 -1.01 -6.48
C GLY A 832 8.95 0.23 -5.58
N ALA A 833 9.38 1.40 -6.05
CA ALA A 833 9.24 2.66 -5.30
C ALA A 833 7.78 3.13 -5.27
N LEU A 834 7.43 3.82 -4.19
CA LEU A 834 6.09 4.36 -3.97
C LEU A 834 6.01 5.79 -4.46
N GLY A 835 5.03 6.06 -5.32
CA GLY A 835 4.76 7.41 -5.82
C GLY A 835 3.30 7.62 -6.17
N GLU A 836 3.04 8.73 -6.83
CA GLU A 836 1.72 9.05 -7.36
C GLU A 836 1.60 8.57 -8.82
N LEU A 837 0.45 8.01 -9.18
CA LEU A 837 0.15 7.55 -10.53
C LEU A 837 -0.28 8.73 -11.42
N TYR A 838 0.33 8.84 -12.59
CA TYR A 838 -0.01 9.78 -13.64
C TYR A 838 -0.39 9.04 -14.90
N ILE A 839 -1.37 9.57 -15.62
CA ILE A 839 -1.90 8.97 -16.84
C ILE A 839 -1.67 9.94 -17.99
N GLY A 840 -1.01 9.49 -19.05
CA GLY A 840 -0.71 10.27 -20.23
C GLY A 840 -1.16 9.59 -21.52
N GLY A 841 -1.06 10.34 -22.61
CA GLY A 841 -1.43 9.89 -23.95
C GLY A 841 -2.87 10.24 -24.34
N PRO A 842 -3.34 9.65 -25.46
CA PRO A 842 -4.70 9.84 -25.93
C PRO A 842 -5.75 9.39 -24.87
N GLY A 843 -6.93 10.01 -24.93
CA GLY A 843 -8.06 9.65 -24.06
C GLY A 843 -8.14 10.47 -22.78
N LEU A 844 -7.24 11.43 -22.57
CA LEU A 844 -7.42 12.43 -21.52
C LEU A 844 -8.59 13.36 -21.83
N ALA A 845 -9.34 13.70 -20.78
CA ALA A 845 -10.38 14.70 -20.86
C ALA A 845 -9.84 16.05 -21.35
N ARG A 846 -10.73 16.87 -21.92
CA ARG A 846 -10.40 18.27 -22.23
C ARG A 846 -9.98 18.99 -20.95
N GLY A 847 -10.69 18.72 -19.85
CA GLY A 847 -10.46 19.24 -18.51
C GLY A 847 -11.75 19.17 -17.70
N TYR A 848 -11.82 19.98 -16.64
CA TYR A 848 -13.06 20.23 -15.91
C TYR A 848 -13.83 21.39 -16.54
N HIS A 849 -15.10 21.14 -16.89
CA HIS A 849 -15.99 22.11 -17.53
C HIS A 849 -16.09 23.38 -16.70
N ALA A 850 -15.90 24.53 -17.35
CA ALA A 850 -15.92 25.87 -16.73
C ALA A 850 -14.99 26.06 -15.51
N GLN A 851 -13.98 25.20 -15.32
CA GLN A 851 -13.06 25.25 -14.16
C GLN A 851 -11.59 25.18 -14.61
N PRO A 852 -11.05 26.26 -15.23
CA PRO A 852 -9.69 26.26 -15.77
C PRO A 852 -8.61 26.14 -14.69
N GLY A 853 -8.82 26.70 -13.49
CA GLY A 853 -7.87 26.59 -12.38
C GLY A 853 -7.67 25.14 -11.92
N LEU A 854 -8.78 24.43 -11.65
CA LEU A 854 -8.73 23.02 -11.27
C LEU A 854 -8.20 22.13 -12.42
N SER A 855 -8.51 22.51 -13.67
CA SER A 855 -7.97 21.82 -14.84
C SER A 855 -6.45 21.94 -14.92
N ALA A 856 -5.89 23.13 -14.70
CA ALA A 856 -4.44 23.34 -14.72
C ALA A 856 -3.72 22.63 -13.55
N GLU A 857 -4.39 22.46 -12.40
CA GLU A 857 -3.86 21.72 -11.25
C GLU A 857 -3.75 20.21 -11.52
N ARG A 858 -4.74 19.63 -12.21
CA ARG A 858 -4.84 18.17 -12.40
C ARG A 858 -4.37 17.68 -13.77
N PHE A 859 -4.39 18.51 -14.80
CA PHE A 859 -3.90 18.19 -16.14
C PHE A 859 -2.60 18.97 -16.38
N VAL A 860 -1.49 18.43 -15.87
CA VAL A 860 -0.16 19.05 -15.92
C VAL A 860 0.54 18.77 -17.24
N ALA A 861 1.61 19.49 -17.54
CA ALA A 861 2.44 19.21 -18.72
C ALA A 861 3.17 17.87 -18.57
N ASP A 862 3.28 17.10 -19.66
CA ASP A 862 4.08 15.88 -19.70
C ASP A 862 5.57 16.25 -19.86
N PRO A 863 6.44 15.97 -18.86
CA PRO A 863 7.87 16.28 -18.95
C PRO A 863 8.63 15.32 -19.87
N PHE A 864 8.00 14.23 -20.33
CA PHE A 864 8.60 13.19 -21.15
C PHE A 864 8.18 13.28 -22.62
N VAL A 865 7.03 13.88 -22.91
CA VAL A 865 6.51 14.06 -24.27
C VAL A 865 6.10 15.51 -24.53
N ALA A 866 6.86 16.18 -25.40
CA ALA A 866 6.66 17.60 -25.67
C ALA A 866 5.26 17.89 -26.26
N GLY A 867 4.55 18.84 -25.64
CA GLY A 867 3.22 19.28 -26.08
C GLY A 867 2.06 18.42 -25.57
N GLU A 868 2.33 17.31 -24.87
CA GLU A 868 1.30 16.48 -24.26
C GLU A 868 1.05 16.83 -22.79
N ARG A 869 0.00 16.24 -22.22
CA ARG A 869 -0.43 16.45 -20.82
C ARG A 869 -0.44 15.12 -20.07
N LEU A 870 -0.28 15.21 -18.75
CA LEU A 870 -0.54 14.13 -17.81
C LEU A 870 -1.73 14.50 -16.94
N TYR A 871 -2.60 13.52 -16.68
CA TYR A 871 -3.58 13.60 -15.61
C TYR A 871 -2.99 13.07 -14.30
N ARG A 872 -3.00 13.93 -13.27
CA ARG A 872 -2.57 13.64 -11.91
C ARG A 872 -3.70 12.96 -11.13
N THR A 873 -3.57 11.66 -10.88
CA THR A 873 -4.70 10.85 -10.36
C THR A 873 -5.00 11.07 -8.88
N GLY A 874 -3.99 11.40 -8.07
CA GLY A 874 -4.05 11.31 -6.60
C GLY A 874 -3.94 9.89 -6.05
N ASP A 875 -3.80 8.87 -6.89
CA ASP A 875 -3.62 7.48 -6.47
C ASP A 875 -2.15 7.22 -6.17
N ARG A 876 -1.88 6.62 -5.00
CA ARG A 876 -0.57 6.12 -4.61
C ARG A 876 -0.37 4.73 -5.19
N ALA A 877 0.73 4.52 -5.90
CA ALA A 877 0.98 3.29 -6.64
C ALA A 877 2.47 2.91 -6.65
N ARG A 878 2.77 1.68 -7.10
CA ARG A 878 4.12 1.24 -7.47
C ARG A 878 4.11 0.38 -8.72
N LEU A 879 5.22 0.42 -9.46
CA LEU A 879 5.46 -0.46 -10.60
C LEU A 879 6.10 -1.78 -10.15
N ARG A 880 5.50 -2.92 -10.55
CA ARG A 880 6.03 -4.27 -10.31
C ARG A 880 7.07 -4.68 -11.34
N ALA A 881 7.77 -5.78 -11.05
CA ALA A 881 8.76 -6.39 -11.95
C ALA A 881 8.18 -6.88 -13.28
N ASP A 882 6.93 -7.29 -13.30
CA ASP A 882 6.23 -7.74 -14.51
C ASP A 882 5.69 -6.57 -15.36
N GLY A 883 5.89 -5.32 -14.90
CA GLY A 883 5.40 -4.10 -15.52
C GLY A 883 3.95 -3.73 -15.15
N ALA A 884 3.27 -4.51 -14.30
CA ALA A 884 1.94 -4.13 -13.81
C ALA A 884 2.03 -3.09 -12.68
N ILE A 885 1.03 -2.23 -12.59
CA ILE A 885 0.88 -1.25 -11.52
C ILE A 885 0.09 -1.88 -10.36
N GLU A 886 0.60 -1.72 -9.14
CA GLU A 886 -0.13 -2.01 -7.90
C GLU A 886 -0.67 -0.70 -7.32
N TYR A 887 -1.98 -0.68 -7.06
CA TYR A 887 -2.61 0.39 -6.30
C TYR A 887 -2.35 0.19 -4.80
N ILE A 888 -1.92 1.26 -4.11
CA ILE A 888 -1.56 1.22 -2.69
C ILE A 888 -2.57 1.99 -1.85
N GLY A 889 -3.15 3.05 -2.40
CA GLY A 889 -4.08 3.91 -1.70
C GLY A 889 -4.21 5.28 -2.35
N ARG A 890 -4.63 6.27 -1.58
CA ARG A 890 -4.75 7.67 -2.01
C ARG A 890 -3.71 8.53 -1.32
N VAL A 891 -3.20 9.52 -2.04
CA VAL A 891 -2.36 10.58 -1.48
C VAL A 891 -3.23 11.64 -0.78
N ASP A 892 -4.49 11.80 -1.24
CA ASP A 892 -5.47 12.71 -0.67
C ASP A 892 -6.55 11.99 0.17
N HIS A 893 -7.61 12.72 0.56
CA HIS A 893 -8.71 12.21 1.38
C HIS A 893 -9.89 11.68 0.57
N GLN A 894 -9.71 11.47 -0.73
CA GLN A 894 -10.72 10.81 -1.55
C GLN A 894 -10.80 9.34 -1.17
N VAL A 895 -12.00 8.78 -1.19
CA VAL A 895 -12.24 7.36 -0.97
C VAL A 895 -13.13 6.81 -2.08
N LYS A 896 -13.08 5.50 -2.29
CA LYS A 896 -14.05 4.79 -3.14
C LYS A 896 -14.83 3.82 -2.26
N ILE A 897 -16.15 3.96 -2.25
CA ILE A 897 -17.05 3.12 -1.45
C ILE A 897 -18.20 2.62 -2.34
N ARG A 898 -18.30 1.30 -2.50
CA ARG A 898 -19.25 0.58 -3.36
C ARG A 898 -19.22 1.02 -4.83
N GLY A 899 -18.05 1.37 -5.33
CA GLY A 899 -17.83 1.86 -6.70
C GLY A 899 -18.00 3.38 -6.86
N PHE A 900 -18.50 4.06 -5.83
CA PHE A 900 -18.69 5.51 -5.87
C PHE A 900 -17.42 6.23 -5.41
N ARG A 901 -16.99 7.20 -6.23
CA ARG A 901 -15.93 8.14 -5.89
C ARG A 901 -16.47 9.19 -4.94
N ILE A 902 -15.95 9.26 -3.71
CA ILE A 902 -16.43 10.14 -2.64
C ILE A 902 -15.27 11.01 -2.15
N GLU A 903 -15.48 12.31 -2.15
CA GLU A 903 -14.57 13.28 -1.52
C GLU A 903 -15.05 13.52 -0.09
N LEU A 904 -14.28 13.07 0.91
CA LEU A 904 -14.68 13.22 2.32
C LEU A 904 -14.88 14.69 2.70
N GLY A 905 -14.06 15.58 2.14
CA GLY A 905 -14.18 17.02 2.30
C GLY A 905 -15.51 17.61 1.83
N GLU A 906 -16.18 17.00 0.83
CA GLU A 906 -17.51 17.42 0.40
C GLU A 906 -18.55 17.20 1.50
N ILE A 907 -18.46 16.06 2.17
CA ILE A 907 -19.35 15.71 3.27
C ILE A 907 -19.03 16.58 4.50
N GLU A 908 -17.75 16.78 4.81
CA GLU A 908 -17.29 17.64 5.91
C GLU A 908 -17.81 19.08 5.75
N SER A 909 -17.71 19.64 4.54
CA SER A 909 -18.21 20.98 4.22
C SER A 909 -19.73 21.10 4.40
N ARG A 910 -20.49 20.06 3.99
CA ARG A 910 -21.95 20.04 4.20
C ARG A 910 -22.34 19.86 5.65
N LEU A 911 -21.62 19.01 6.39
CA LEU A 911 -21.80 18.85 7.84
C LEU A 911 -21.59 20.18 8.58
N GLN A 912 -20.58 20.96 8.20
CA GLN A 912 -20.33 22.29 8.79
C GLN A 912 -21.46 23.30 8.51
N GLN A 913 -22.27 23.09 7.46
CA GLN A 913 -23.43 23.92 7.14
C GLN A 913 -24.70 23.47 7.89
N CYS A 914 -24.69 22.30 8.52
CA CYS A 914 -25.84 21.79 9.28
C CYS A 914 -26.09 22.57 10.57
N THR A 915 -27.36 22.77 10.90
CA THR A 915 -27.76 23.52 12.10
C THR A 915 -27.40 22.75 13.37
N GLY A 916 -26.53 23.34 14.19
CA GLY A 916 -26.06 22.75 15.45
C GLY A 916 -24.75 21.98 15.34
N VAL A 917 -24.04 22.07 14.20
CA VAL A 917 -22.68 21.57 14.01
C VAL A 917 -21.67 22.71 14.12
N ARG A 918 -20.61 22.53 14.90
CA ARG A 918 -19.48 23.47 15.02
C ARG A 918 -18.31 23.05 14.15
N GLU A 919 -17.92 21.78 14.27
CA GLU A 919 -16.82 21.16 13.53
C GLU A 919 -17.26 19.75 13.12
N ALA A 920 -16.74 19.26 12.00
CA ALA A 920 -17.00 17.91 11.54
C ALA A 920 -15.82 17.35 10.74
N VAL A 921 -15.60 16.04 10.90
CA VAL A 921 -14.63 15.24 10.15
C VAL A 921 -15.32 13.97 9.70
N VAL A 922 -15.00 13.49 8.50
CA VAL A 922 -15.54 12.23 7.99
C VAL A 922 -14.39 11.28 7.68
N LEU A 923 -14.56 10.00 8.06
CA LEU A 923 -13.66 8.91 7.72
C LEU A 923 -14.43 7.79 7.01
N ALA A 924 -13.74 7.09 6.12
CA ALA A 924 -14.17 5.76 5.70
C ALA A 924 -13.55 4.74 6.66
N VAL A 925 -14.38 4.02 7.39
CA VAL A 925 -13.96 2.99 8.36
C VAL A 925 -14.44 1.63 7.86
N ALA A 926 -13.56 0.63 7.88
CA ALA A 926 -13.96 -0.75 7.59
C ALA A 926 -14.71 -1.33 8.79
N LEU A 927 -16.01 -1.56 8.62
CA LEU A 927 -16.90 -2.17 9.61
C LEU A 927 -17.51 -3.44 9.00
N ALA A 928 -17.44 -4.56 9.73
CA ALA A 928 -17.98 -5.85 9.30
C ALA A 928 -17.59 -6.26 7.85
N GLY A 929 -16.35 -5.96 7.43
CA GLY A 929 -15.83 -6.33 6.10
C GLY A 929 -16.15 -5.35 4.96
N SER A 930 -16.85 -4.24 5.20
CA SER A 930 -17.13 -3.21 4.19
C SER A 930 -16.74 -1.80 4.66
N ALA A 931 -16.27 -0.96 3.74
CA ALA A 931 -16.00 0.45 4.04
C ALA A 931 -17.31 1.23 4.22
N GLN A 932 -17.44 1.98 5.32
CA GLN A 932 -18.60 2.81 5.63
C GLN A 932 -18.17 4.23 6.02
N LEU A 933 -19.01 5.22 5.73
CA LEU A 933 -18.77 6.61 6.11
C LEU A 933 -19.16 6.84 7.56
N VAL A 934 -18.21 7.32 8.35
CA VAL A 934 -18.37 7.68 9.76
C VAL A 934 -18.07 9.18 9.89
N ALA A 935 -19.04 9.94 10.39
CA ALA A 935 -18.89 11.36 10.66
C ALA A 935 -18.75 11.62 12.15
N TYR A 936 -17.70 12.36 12.50
CA TYR A 936 -17.39 12.82 13.84
C TYR A 936 -17.77 14.30 13.92
N VAL A 937 -18.76 14.60 14.75
CA VAL A 937 -19.41 15.91 14.78
C VAL A 937 -19.25 16.52 16.15
N VAL A 938 -18.75 17.76 16.21
CA VAL A 938 -18.76 18.56 17.43
C VAL A 938 -19.98 19.48 17.41
N PRO A 939 -20.91 19.36 18.35
CA PRO A 939 -22.13 20.15 18.35
C PRO A 939 -21.88 21.60 18.79
N SER A 940 -22.64 22.56 18.24
CA SER A 940 -22.55 23.98 18.60
C SER A 940 -23.02 24.27 20.03
N VAL A 941 -23.86 23.39 20.60
CA VAL A 941 -24.33 23.42 21.99
C VAL A 941 -24.19 22.00 22.54
N VAL A 942 -23.64 21.86 23.75
CA VAL A 942 -23.46 20.55 24.40
C VAL A 942 -24.83 19.95 24.68
N ALA A 943 -25.16 18.86 23.98
CA ALA A 943 -26.35 18.05 24.24
C ALA A 943 -26.08 17.17 25.47
N ASN A 944 -26.76 17.45 26.58
CA ASN A 944 -26.48 16.85 27.89
C ASN A 944 -27.34 15.60 28.16
N SER A 945 -28.26 15.27 27.25
CA SER A 945 -29.11 14.08 27.32
C SER A 945 -29.09 13.28 26.03
N ASP A 946 -29.30 11.96 26.13
CA ASP A 946 -29.40 11.06 24.98
C ASP A 946 -30.50 11.49 23.99
N THR A 947 -31.61 12.04 24.51
CA THR A 947 -32.72 12.55 23.71
C THR A 947 -32.32 13.75 22.84
N GLU A 948 -31.54 14.69 23.38
CA GLU A 948 -31.03 15.85 22.63
C GLU A 948 -30.01 15.44 21.58
N GLN A 949 -29.13 14.48 21.92
CA GLN A 949 -28.15 13.92 20.99
C GLN A 949 -28.84 13.19 19.82
N MET A 950 -29.86 12.37 20.11
CA MET A 950 -30.66 11.68 19.10
C MET A 950 -31.37 12.68 18.16
N ALA A 951 -31.98 13.72 18.73
CA ALA A 951 -32.65 14.77 17.96
C ALA A 951 -31.67 15.53 17.05
N LEU A 952 -30.46 15.80 17.54
CA LEU A 952 -29.40 16.45 16.74
C LEU A 952 -28.93 15.54 15.60
N ARG A 953 -28.64 14.26 15.87
CA ARG A 953 -28.24 13.28 14.83
C ARG A 953 -29.30 13.17 13.73
N ARG A 954 -30.58 13.03 14.11
CA ARG A 954 -31.71 12.96 13.16
C ARG A 954 -31.82 14.22 12.31
N ARG A 955 -31.66 15.41 12.91
CA ARG A 955 -31.67 16.69 12.19
C ARG A 955 -30.51 16.82 11.20
N ILE A 956 -29.29 16.49 11.63
CA ILE A 956 -28.10 16.51 10.75
C ILE A 956 -28.31 15.56 9.58
N LYS A 957 -28.71 14.31 9.83
CA LYS A 957 -28.94 13.30 8.79
C LYS A 957 -29.98 13.77 7.77
N GLY A 958 -31.10 14.36 8.22
CA GLY A 958 -32.11 14.92 7.33
C GLY A 958 -31.60 16.10 6.48
N GLN A 959 -30.76 16.98 7.04
CA GLN A 959 -30.14 18.09 6.29
C GLN A 959 -29.11 17.60 5.27
N LEU A 960 -28.34 16.56 5.60
CA LEU A 960 -27.42 15.93 4.64
C LEU A 960 -28.18 15.22 3.52
N GLN A 961 -29.23 14.45 3.82
CA GLN A 961 -30.05 13.78 2.80
C GLN A 961 -30.72 14.75 1.82
N ALA A 962 -30.99 15.99 2.24
CA ALA A 962 -31.52 17.02 1.36
C ALA A 962 -30.50 17.56 0.34
N SER A 963 -29.19 17.45 0.63
CA SER A 963 -28.11 18.13 -0.10
C SER A 963 -27.08 17.19 -0.74
N LEU A 964 -26.95 15.96 -0.22
CA LEU A 964 -25.99 14.94 -0.65
C LEU A 964 -26.71 13.68 -1.15
N PRO A 965 -26.18 12.99 -2.17
CA PRO A 965 -26.65 11.65 -2.53
C PRO A 965 -26.61 10.70 -1.34
N ASP A 966 -27.53 9.72 -1.30
CA ASP A 966 -27.66 8.76 -0.19
C ASP A 966 -26.35 8.03 0.13
N TYR A 967 -25.54 7.67 -0.88
CA TYR A 967 -24.25 6.99 -0.68
C TYR A 967 -23.17 7.89 -0.06
N MET A 968 -23.34 9.21 -0.04
CA MET A 968 -22.43 10.18 0.62
C MET A 968 -22.89 10.55 2.03
N VAL A 969 -24.10 10.18 2.44
CA VAL A 969 -24.60 10.45 3.79
C VAL A 969 -23.91 9.48 4.77
N PRO A 970 -23.20 9.97 5.80
CA PRO A 970 -22.55 9.11 6.79
C PRO A 970 -23.53 8.14 7.44
N THR A 971 -23.15 6.86 7.49
CA THR A 971 -23.91 5.81 8.14
C THR A 971 -23.92 6.03 9.65
N HIS A 972 -22.79 6.49 10.20
CA HIS A 972 -22.60 6.74 11.63
C HIS A 972 -22.31 8.22 11.89
N LEU A 973 -22.96 8.80 12.91
CA LEU A 973 -22.74 10.17 13.39
C LEU A 973 -22.33 10.13 14.86
N LEU A 974 -21.02 10.19 15.15
CA LEU A 974 -20.50 10.24 16.52
C LEU A 974 -20.40 11.69 16.98
N LEU A 975 -21.10 12.02 18.06
CA LEU A 975 -21.00 13.33 18.68
C LEU A 975 -19.79 13.37 19.63
N LEU A 976 -18.87 14.30 19.41
CA LEU A 976 -17.69 14.51 20.25
C LEU A 976 -17.77 15.85 20.95
N ALA A 977 -17.21 15.95 22.16
CA ALA A 977 -17.07 17.25 22.84
C ALA A 977 -16.10 18.18 22.09
N GLN A 978 -15.06 17.60 21.48
CA GLN A 978 -14.07 18.27 20.64
C GLN A 978 -13.42 17.24 19.70
N LEU A 979 -12.89 17.69 18.58
CA LEU A 979 -12.07 16.84 17.73
C LEU A 979 -10.70 16.59 18.41
N PRO A 980 -10.18 15.36 18.41
CA PRO A 980 -8.85 15.08 18.90
C PRO A 980 -7.81 15.77 18.03
N LEU A 981 -6.91 16.52 18.65
CA LEU A 981 -5.81 17.20 17.97
C LEU A 981 -4.49 16.60 18.43
N THR A 982 -3.56 16.45 17.50
CA THR A 982 -2.15 16.24 17.79
C THR A 982 -1.60 17.42 18.60
N PRO A 983 -0.49 17.26 19.33
CA PRO A 983 0.19 18.37 20.02
C PRO A 983 0.57 19.54 19.10
N SER A 984 0.68 19.30 17.78
CA SER A 984 0.91 20.33 16.76
C SER A 984 -0.32 21.17 16.39
N GLY A 985 -1.49 20.86 16.96
CA GLY A 985 -2.77 21.53 16.68
C GLY A 985 -3.48 21.04 15.42
N LYS A 986 -2.95 20.01 14.73
CA LYS A 986 -3.64 19.34 13.61
C LYS A 986 -4.55 18.22 14.11
N LEU A 987 -5.63 17.94 13.38
CA LEU A 987 -6.54 16.82 13.65
C LEU A 987 -5.80 15.48 13.72
N ASP A 988 -6.00 14.74 14.81
CA ASP A 988 -5.53 13.36 14.96
C ASP A 988 -6.65 12.38 14.58
N ARG A 989 -6.60 11.90 13.33
CA ARG A 989 -7.60 10.96 12.81
C ARG A 989 -7.51 9.56 13.43
N LYS A 990 -6.34 9.16 13.95
CA LYS A 990 -6.15 7.84 14.57
C LYS A 990 -6.74 7.80 15.98
N ALA A 991 -6.77 8.94 16.66
CA ALA A 991 -7.38 9.10 17.98
C ALA A 991 -8.92 9.25 17.92
N LEU A 992 -9.53 9.28 16.73
CA LEU A 992 -10.99 9.29 16.61
C LEU A 992 -11.55 7.94 17.07
N PRO A 993 -12.57 7.93 17.95
CA PRO A 993 -13.10 6.68 18.49
C PRO A 993 -13.71 5.82 17.39
N ALA A 994 -13.49 4.51 17.46
CA ALA A 994 -14.19 3.58 16.57
C ALA A 994 -15.70 3.59 16.90
N PRO A 995 -16.58 3.42 15.90
CA PRO A 995 -18.01 3.24 16.15
C PRO A 995 -18.23 1.97 16.99
N ASP A 996 -18.76 2.13 18.20
CA ASP A 996 -19.16 1.00 19.03
C ASP A 996 -20.58 0.59 18.64
N SER A 997 -20.71 -0.53 17.92
CA SER A 997 -22.01 -1.08 17.51
C SER A 997 -22.91 -1.42 18.72
N SER A 998 -22.32 -1.64 19.90
CA SER A 998 -23.09 -1.92 21.13
C SER A 998 -23.70 -0.67 21.78
N GLN A 999 -23.15 0.53 21.51
CA GLN A 999 -23.70 1.81 21.98
C GLN A 999 -24.79 2.37 21.06
N LEU A 1000 -24.94 1.80 19.86
CA LEU A 1000 -25.92 2.22 18.84
C LEU A 1000 -27.21 1.39 18.88
N GLN A 1001 -27.23 0.25 19.59
CA GLN A 1001 -28.48 -0.47 19.84
C GLN A 1001 -29.36 0.38 20.76
N ALA A 1002 -30.50 0.82 20.23
CA ALA A 1002 -31.60 1.27 21.07
C ALA A 1002 -31.92 0.16 22.08
N ARG A 1003 -32.46 0.49 23.26
CA ARG A 1003 -32.85 -0.49 24.30
C ARG A 1003 -33.49 -1.72 23.65
N TYR A 1004 -32.82 -2.87 23.76
CA TYR A 1004 -33.25 -4.11 23.11
C TYR A 1004 -34.70 -4.43 23.43
N ARG A 1005 -35.56 -4.38 22.40
CA ARG A 1005 -36.95 -4.85 22.46
C ARG A 1005 -37.05 -6.11 21.61
N ALA A 1006 -37.35 -7.24 22.25
CA ALA A 1006 -37.35 -8.53 21.59
C ALA A 1006 -38.43 -8.60 20.48
N PRO A 1007 -38.16 -9.27 19.35
CA PRO A 1007 -39.19 -9.69 18.40
C PRO A 1007 -40.19 -10.63 19.09
N HIS A 1008 -41.50 -10.44 18.85
CA HIS A 1008 -42.57 -11.19 19.51
C HIS A 1008 -43.47 -11.95 18.52
N SER A 1009 -43.79 -11.37 17.37
CA SER A 1009 -44.62 -12.03 16.34
C SER A 1009 -43.81 -12.95 15.42
N GLU A 1010 -44.47 -13.90 14.73
CA GLU A 1010 -43.79 -14.79 13.78
C GLU A 1010 -43.08 -14.01 12.66
N VAL A 1011 -43.71 -12.94 12.16
CA VAL A 1011 -43.13 -12.03 11.16
C VAL A 1011 -41.90 -11.32 11.73
N GLU A 1012 -42.00 -10.78 12.94
CA GLU A 1012 -40.88 -10.08 13.61
C GLU A 1012 -39.68 -11.02 13.85
N ILE A 1013 -39.93 -12.25 14.33
CA ILE A 1013 -38.89 -13.25 14.59
C ILE A 1013 -38.22 -13.66 13.28
N CYS A 1014 -38.99 -13.90 12.22
CA CYS A 1014 -38.44 -14.27 10.91
C CYS A 1014 -37.57 -13.13 10.33
N LEU A 1015 -38.06 -11.89 10.39
CA LEU A 1015 -37.30 -10.72 9.93
C LEU A 1015 -36.02 -10.50 10.73
N ALA A 1016 -36.07 -10.66 12.06
CA ALA A 1016 -34.89 -10.57 12.91
C ALA A 1016 -33.85 -11.62 12.52
N ALA A 1017 -34.26 -12.86 12.27
CA ALA A 1017 -33.36 -13.93 11.83
C ALA A 1017 -32.74 -13.63 10.46
N ILE A 1018 -33.52 -13.11 9.51
CA ILE A 1018 -33.00 -12.68 8.20
C ILE A 1018 -31.93 -11.59 8.38
N TRP A 1019 -32.19 -10.59 9.22
CA TRP A 1019 -31.21 -9.53 9.48
C TRP A 1019 -29.96 -10.05 10.20
N GLN A 1020 -30.10 -10.94 11.19
CA GLN A 1020 -28.95 -11.57 11.86
C GLN A 1020 -28.05 -12.30 10.87
N GLU A 1021 -28.64 -13.07 9.95
CA GLU A 1021 -27.88 -13.81 8.94
C GLU A 1021 -27.19 -12.89 7.92
N VAL A 1022 -27.90 -11.86 7.44
CA VAL A 1022 -27.40 -10.96 6.38
C VAL A 1022 -26.38 -9.96 6.93
N LEU A 1023 -26.59 -9.45 8.14
CA LEU A 1023 -25.73 -8.45 8.78
C LEU A 1023 -24.62 -9.09 9.63
N HIS A 1024 -24.62 -10.42 9.78
CA HIS A 1024 -23.78 -11.15 10.73
C HIS A 1024 -23.88 -10.61 12.18
N ALA A 1025 -25.06 -10.12 12.55
CA ALA A 1025 -25.32 -9.56 13.87
C ALA A 1025 -25.72 -10.68 14.86
N GLN A 1026 -25.15 -10.66 16.06
CA GLN A 1026 -25.47 -11.66 17.10
C GLN A 1026 -26.93 -11.53 17.58
N GLN A 1027 -27.46 -10.31 17.67
CA GLN A 1027 -28.79 -10.03 18.20
C GLN A 1027 -29.42 -8.83 17.49
N VAL A 1028 -30.69 -8.94 17.08
CA VAL A 1028 -31.47 -7.87 16.44
C VAL A 1028 -32.81 -7.70 17.18
N GLY A 1029 -33.14 -6.47 17.59
CA GLY A 1029 -34.38 -6.07 18.26
C GLY A 1029 -35.28 -5.21 17.38
N LEU A 1030 -36.52 -4.97 17.83
CA LEU A 1030 -37.55 -4.24 17.08
C LEU A 1030 -37.20 -2.76 16.81
N ASP A 1031 -36.41 -2.16 17.69
CA ASP A 1031 -35.99 -0.76 17.56
C ASP A 1031 -34.60 -0.63 16.90
N ASP A 1032 -34.02 -1.74 16.40
CA ASP A 1032 -32.76 -1.70 15.68
C ASP A 1032 -32.95 -1.20 14.25
N HIS A 1033 -32.04 -0.33 13.83
CA HIS A 1033 -32.05 0.29 12.51
C HIS A 1033 -31.11 -0.46 11.56
N PHE A 1034 -31.64 -0.95 10.43
CA PHE A 1034 -30.92 -1.80 9.47
C PHE A 1034 -29.53 -1.28 9.10
N PHE A 1035 -29.47 0.00 8.72
CA PHE A 1035 -28.23 0.62 8.26
C PHE A 1035 -27.24 0.92 9.39
N GLU A 1036 -27.71 1.08 10.63
CA GLU A 1036 -26.84 1.34 11.78
C GLU A 1036 -26.18 0.04 12.28
N LEU A 1037 -26.86 -1.09 12.07
CA LEU A 1037 -26.29 -2.43 12.25
C LEU A 1037 -25.32 -2.85 11.13
N GLY A 1038 -24.96 -1.92 10.24
CA GLY A 1038 -24.02 -2.17 9.14
C GLY A 1038 -24.69 -2.54 7.80
N GLY A 1039 -26.02 -2.53 7.72
CA GLY A 1039 -26.77 -2.75 6.49
C GLY A 1039 -26.50 -1.68 5.43
N HIS A 1040 -26.63 -2.06 4.16
CA HIS A 1040 -26.53 -1.15 3.01
C HIS A 1040 -27.40 -1.63 1.84
N SER A 1041 -27.49 -0.85 0.75
CA SER A 1041 -28.35 -1.14 -0.41
C SER A 1041 -28.22 -2.56 -0.98
N LEU A 1042 -27.00 -3.10 -1.02
CA LEU A 1042 -26.73 -4.46 -1.47
C LEU A 1042 -27.26 -5.53 -0.50
N LEU A 1043 -27.00 -5.38 0.81
CA LEU A 1043 -27.56 -6.25 1.85
C LEU A 1043 -29.08 -6.10 1.96
N ALA A 1044 -29.60 -4.90 1.71
CA ALA A 1044 -31.03 -4.63 1.66
C ALA A 1044 -31.71 -5.44 0.56
N ALA A 1045 -31.12 -5.52 -0.64
CA ALA A 1045 -31.64 -6.35 -1.73
C ALA A 1045 -31.68 -7.84 -1.32
N GLN A 1046 -30.63 -8.33 -0.66
CA GLN A 1046 -30.62 -9.70 -0.11
C GLN A 1046 -31.69 -9.93 0.96
N VAL A 1047 -31.92 -8.96 1.85
CA VAL A 1047 -33.01 -9.03 2.85
C VAL A 1047 -34.36 -9.15 2.16
N ILE A 1048 -34.65 -8.29 1.18
CA ILE A 1048 -35.92 -8.33 0.43
C ILE A 1048 -36.11 -9.67 -0.28
N ALA A 1049 -35.04 -10.19 -0.91
CA ALA A 1049 -35.08 -11.49 -1.56
C ALA A 1049 -35.40 -12.62 -0.58
N ARG A 1050 -34.74 -12.65 0.60
CA ARG A 1050 -34.99 -13.64 1.65
C ARG A 1050 -36.38 -13.49 2.27
N ILE A 1051 -36.91 -12.28 2.40
CA ILE A 1051 -38.30 -12.03 2.84
C ILE A 1051 -39.27 -12.69 1.86
N LYS A 1052 -39.08 -12.46 0.56
CA LYS A 1052 -39.91 -13.10 -0.48
C LYS A 1052 -39.84 -14.62 -0.39
N THR A 1053 -38.66 -15.19 -0.22
CA THR A 1053 -38.48 -16.65 -0.12
C THR A 1053 -39.09 -17.25 1.15
N ARG A 1054 -38.94 -16.59 2.31
CA ARG A 1054 -39.35 -17.15 3.61
C ARG A 1054 -40.80 -16.82 4.01
N LEU A 1055 -41.30 -15.66 3.59
CA LEU A 1055 -42.61 -15.13 4.01
C LEU A 1055 -43.59 -15.00 2.83
N GLY A 1056 -43.17 -15.26 1.58
CA GLY A 1056 -44.03 -15.13 0.39
C GLY A 1056 -44.37 -13.69 0.00
N VAL A 1057 -43.90 -12.69 0.76
CA VAL A 1057 -44.22 -11.27 0.53
C VAL A 1057 -43.18 -10.62 -0.38
N SER A 1058 -43.64 -10.01 -1.48
CA SER A 1058 -42.78 -9.23 -2.37
C SER A 1058 -42.84 -7.75 -1.99
N LEU A 1059 -41.71 -7.22 -1.50
CA LEU A 1059 -41.57 -5.82 -1.12
C LEU A 1059 -40.67 -5.05 -2.11
N PRO A 1060 -41.02 -3.81 -2.49
CA PRO A 1060 -40.08 -2.93 -3.16
C PRO A 1060 -38.92 -2.54 -2.20
N LEU A 1061 -37.68 -2.50 -2.71
CA LEU A 1061 -36.49 -2.16 -1.92
C LEU A 1061 -36.62 -0.83 -1.16
N ARG A 1062 -37.31 0.16 -1.75
CA ARG A 1062 -37.56 1.47 -1.13
C ARG A 1062 -38.22 1.37 0.25
N VAL A 1063 -39.03 0.34 0.50
CA VAL A 1063 -39.74 0.16 1.77
C VAL A 1063 -38.76 0.00 2.93
N LEU A 1064 -37.63 -0.71 2.74
CA LEU A 1064 -36.61 -0.84 3.79
C LEU A 1064 -35.86 0.47 4.06
N PHE A 1065 -35.74 1.34 3.04
CA PHE A 1065 -35.14 2.66 3.19
C PHE A 1065 -36.08 3.66 3.87
N GLU A 1066 -37.39 3.56 3.59
CA GLU A 1066 -38.44 4.37 4.20
C GLU A 1066 -38.73 3.93 5.65
N LYS A 1067 -38.65 2.61 5.92
CA LYS A 1067 -38.93 1.98 7.22
C LYS A 1067 -37.74 1.14 7.68
N PRO A 1068 -36.64 1.78 8.09
CA PRO A 1068 -35.39 1.09 8.39
C PRO A 1068 -35.33 0.45 9.77
N LEU A 1069 -36.36 0.61 10.61
CA LEU A 1069 -36.48 -0.07 11.91
C LEU A 1069 -37.16 -1.43 11.72
N LEU A 1070 -36.64 -2.47 12.38
CA LEU A 1070 -37.18 -3.82 12.26
C LEU A 1070 -38.68 -3.86 12.56
N GLY A 1071 -39.15 -3.17 13.60
CA GLY A 1071 -40.56 -3.12 13.98
C GLY A 1071 -41.45 -2.39 12.97
N GLU A 1072 -40.95 -1.33 12.32
CA GLU A 1072 -41.70 -0.60 11.28
C GLU A 1072 -41.80 -1.44 10.00
N LEU A 1073 -40.72 -2.14 9.62
CA LEU A 1073 -40.71 -3.08 8.52
C LEU A 1073 -41.64 -4.27 8.81
N ALA A 1074 -41.59 -4.83 10.02
CA ALA A 1074 -42.43 -5.95 10.43
C ALA A 1074 -43.92 -5.59 10.39
N ALA A 1075 -44.29 -4.38 10.80
CA ALA A 1075 -45.68 -3.90 10.67
C ALA A 1075 -46.12 -3.81 9.20
N GLU A 1076 -45.26 -3.35 8.30
CA GLU A 1076 -45.57 -3.28 6.86
C GLU A 1076 -45.68 -4.67 6.23
N VAL A 1077 -44.78 -5.59 6.57
CA VAL A 1077 -44.83 -6.98 6.11
C VAL A 1077 -46.08 -7.66 6.62
N ALA A 1078 -46.41 -7.49 7.91
CA ALA A 1078 -47.61 -8.05 8.54
C ALA A 1078 -48.89 -7.64 7.80
N LEU A 1079 -49.05 -6.35 7.47
CA LEU A 1079 -50.18 -5.82 6.70
C LEU A 1079 -50.31 -6.47 5.31
N LEU A 1080 -49.21 -6.87 4.69
CA LEU A 1080 -49.21 -7.50 3.36
C LEU A 1080 -49.45 -9.01 3.44
N THR A 1081 -49.01 -9.67 4.51
CA THR A 1081 -49.37 -11.07 4.81
C THR A 1081 -50.85 -11.23 5.14
N ASP A 1082 -51.44 -10.33 5.95
CA ASP A 1082 -52.86 -10.41 6.32
C ASP A 1082 -53.79 -10.16 5.11
N ASN A 1083 -53.41 -9.26 4.21
CA ASN A 1083 -54.15 -9.02 2.95
C ASN A 1083 -54.00 -10.18 1.93
N ALA A 1084 -52.91 -10.95 1.98
CA ALA A 1084 -52.75 -12.14 1.14
C ALA A 1084 -53.64 -13.29 1.62
N THR A 1085 -53.89 -13.39 2.93
CA THR A 1085 -54.81 -14.40 3.49
C THR A 1085 -56.29 -14.09 3.26
N ASP A 1086 -56.71 -12.82 3.13
CA ASP A 1086 -58.13 -12.47 2.90
C ASP A 1086 -58.59 -12.67 1.45
N ASN A 1087 -57.66 -12.61 0.47
CA ASN A 1087 -57.98 -12.85 -0.95
C ASN A 1087 -58.09 -14.34 -1.33
N ASP A 1088 -57.51 -15.25 -0.55
CA ASP A 1088 -57.54 -16.69 -0.85
C ASP A 1088 -58.90 -17.35 -0.46
N TRP A 1089 -59.68 -16.71 0.43
CA TRP A 1089 -61.00 -17.21 0.82
C TRP A 1089 -62.13 -16.76 -0.10
N SER A 1090 -62.04 -15.59 -0.77
CA SER A 1090 -63.10 -15.15 -1.69
C SER A 1090 -63.11 -15.95 -3.00
N ASP A 1091 -61.93 -16.35 -3.48
CA ASP A 1091 -61.81 -17.19 -4.69
C ASP A 1091 -62.22 -18.64 -4.42
N MET A 1092 -62.05 -19.13 -3.19
CA MET A 1092 -62.47 -20.47 -2.81
C MET A 1092 -63.99 -20.56 -2.59
N ASP A 1093 -64.64 -19.52 -2.06
CA ASP A 1093 -66.10 -19.44 -1.97
C ASP A 1093 -66.75 -19.28 -3.37
N GLN A 1094 -66.18 -18.49 -4.29
CA GLN A 1094 -66.65 -18.44 -5.69
C GLN A 1094 -66.42 -19.77 -6.43
N PHE A 1095 -65.35 -20.49 -6.12
CA PHE A 1095 -65.08 -21.81 -6.68
C PHE A 1095 -66.04 -22.88 -6.13
N MET A 1096 -66.35 -22.83 -4.83
CA MET A 1096 -67.31 -23.74 -4.18
C MET A 1096 -68.76 -23.48 -4.62
N ASP A 1097 -69.17 -22.22 -4.76
CA ASP A 1097 -70.49 -21.84 -5.31
C ASP A 1097 -70.65 -22.30 -6.78
N SER A 1098 -69.55 -22.30 -7.56
CA SER A 1098 -69.56 -22.82 -8.94
C SER A 1098 -69.62 -24.35 -9.04
N LEU A 1099 -69.31 -25.08 -7.96
CA LEU A 1099 -69.38 -26.54 -7.89
C LEU A 1099 -70.75 -27.05 -7.43
N GLU A 1100 -71.57 -26.24 -6.76
CA GLU A 1100 -72.96 -26.59 -6.43
C GLU A 1100 -73.94 -26.39 -7.61
N GLU A 1101 -73.59 -25.59 -8.64
CA GLU A 1101 -74.42 -25.41 -9.85
C GLU A 1101 -74.23 -26.48 -10.95
N PHE A 1102 -73.29 -27.43 -10.81
CA PHE A 1102 -73.11 -28.57 -11.74
C PHE A 1102 -73.55 -29.92 -11.20
N GLY A 1103 -74.35 -29.93 -10.13
CA GLY A 1103 -74.92 -31.12 -9.49
C GLY A 1103 -76.45 -31.16 -9.47
N ALA A 1104 -77.14 -30.79 -10.56
CA ALA A 1104 -78.56 -31.09 -10.79
C ALA A 1104 -78.90 -31.27 -12.27
#